data_AF-A0A328WNF5-F1
#
_entry.id   AF-A0A328WNF5-F1
#
_cell.length_a   1.000
_cell.length_b   1.000
_cell.length_c   1.000
_cell.angle_alpha   90.00
_cell.angle_beta   90.00
_cell.angle_gamma   90.00
#
_symmetry.space_group_name_H-M   'P 1'
#
loop_
_entity.id
_entity.type
_entity.pdbx_description
1 polymer ?
#
loop_
_entity_poly.entity_id
_entity_poly.type
_entity_poly.pdbx_seq_one_letter_code
_entity_poly.pdbx_strand_id
1 'polypeptide(L)'
;MNQIKIIAAFFFLLFSSSSSAQLGFCTGSKGEPIFTENFGNGTNYGPALPTGTTNYNFVTGSPNDGSYTLFYRTNLYSTWHYSLDHTPDATNGVNGKALIVNANASTTGDFYKRIVTGLCVNTTFEFSAWVMNVYNPGSGFCGASEIPINVRFEIWNDTETVLLGSGDTGNIMGTFSPIWQQFALVFTTGAETSVVLKMKNNGVGGCGNDLAIDDIEFRACGELTTISSPPLSGQLYQACSNQAPFSLTFQAATTGVLPHFYQWQSSSDGITWTDIPGANAAGYTATNISSTTYFRTKAAQDVANLNNSFCSTISDIFTVSFLNSPAAPISNGNVEICQNDPFPPLSVSANTTSGVNWYDALTGGNLLQSNTTSFTPAAAGTFYTETYDLNSNCLSTTRTPVTLSIVPLPTATISGITSICAGNSTVINFNGTPNAEITYTIDGGADQFITLDATGFATLTSPVLSANSTYSLVSITSPISASCNQTIAGSVTILVNPPPTASISGDTSLCLGDNGSIQFVGTPNATVFYTIDNGPSQFTVLNAIGEKTVAISNVTTTTVVRITEVSTAGGSGCSQTLSQLITFTVVPLPIATISANQTAVCDGDTVVLTFTGTPNSQLTYTENNGVNQTIDLNGSGTATLTTQAITTATTFRLVKAELLQSPFCFQSISDAVTIAINPIPTATFTGGIAYCSGETTAISLAADLVGTVFTWTVAQNGTTGATAGSGDQISQLLLATNANSTATYTVTPVYNNCTGNPMTIIVVVNAIPEPTLTDGAICLLTGNTSAQPYVLDTGLSTSDYSFEWYYEEDLISNANGSTYDAFQIGEYAVVATNLISGCVSPVVTAVVTESVLGESLVIEQSEAFSENPTITVTVVGGEGPFYYQLDDFGFQTSNVFTNVAPGFHTITVVDDSLCTNLTGTVTIINYPKFFTPNGDGYNDTWNITGVDGSSLIYIFDRYGKLLKQISPLGSGWDGTYNGQPVFSSDYWFMINYPENGTPKTFQSHFSLKR
;
A
#
# COMPACT_ATOMS: atom_id res chain seq x y z
N MET A 1 3.10 34.06 -90.84
CA MET A 1 3.76 33.92 -89.52
C MET A 1 2.73 33.24 -88.63
N ASN A 2 2.63 31.90 -88.55
CA ASN A 2 3.63 30.84 -88.27
C ASN A 2 4.07 30.88 -86.79
N GLN A 3 4.14 29.77 -86.02
CA GLN A 3 3.76 28.35 -86.18
C GLN A 3 3.82 27.71 -84.76
N ILE A 4 3.19 26.59 -84.37
CA ILE A 4 2.27 25.62 -85.00
C ILE A 4 1.43 24.93 -83.88
N LYS A 5 0.40 24.13 -84.20
CA LYS A 5 -0.19 23.15 -83.26
C LYS A 5 0.70 21.90 -83.15
N ILE A 6 0.78 21.25 -81.99
CA ILE A 6 1.09 19.82 -81.87
C ILE A 6 0.31 19.21 -80.70
N ILE A 7 -0.18 17.99 -80.89
CA ILE A 7 -0.78 17.13 -79.86
C ILE A 7 0.32 16.16 -79.43
N ALA A 8 0.54 16.01 -78.12
CA ALA A 8 1.41 14.97 -77.56
C ALA A 8 0.56 14.01 -76.72
N ALA A 9 0.73 12.71 -76.94
CA ALA A 9 -0.07 11.67 -76.29
C ALA A 9 0.49 11.29 -74.91
N PHE A 10 -0.35 10.63 -74.11
CA PHE A 10 0.06 9.97 -72.87
C PHE A 10 1.25 9.03 -73.13
N PHE A 11 2.34 9.21 -72.37
CA PHE A 11 3.36 8.20 -72.19
C PHE A 11 3.39 7.83 -70.70
N PHE A 12 2.88 6.65 -70.37
CA PHE A 12 2.71 6.21 -68.99
C PHE A 12 4.04 5.66 -68.47
N LEU A 13 4.97 6.56 -68.13
CA LEU A 13 6.25 6.22 -67.50
C LEU A 13 6.01 5.80 -66.05
N LEU A 14 5.84 4.49 -65.84
CA LEU A 14 5.93 3.85 -64.54
C LEU A 14 7.36 3.98 -64.00
N PHE A 15 7.64 5.10 -63.34
CA PHE A 15 8.78 5.18 -62.43
C PHE A 15 8.47 4.34 -61.19
N SER A 16 8.88 3.07 -61.22
CA SER A 16 9.05 2.28 -60.00
C SER A 16 10.17 2.93 -59.18
N SER A 17 9.78 3.74 -58.19
CA SER A 17 10.71 4.34 -57.24
C SER A 17 11.21 3.25 -56.28
N SER A 18 12.19 2.47 -56.73
CA SER A 18 12.99 1.61 -55.87
C SER A 18 13.77 2.49 -54.91
N SER A 19 13.23 2.70 -53.71
CA SER A 19 13.89 3.42 -52.63
C SER A 19 15.04 2.56 -52.10
N SER A 20 16.23 2.74 -52.68
CA SER A 20 17.46 2.25 -52.08
C SER A 20 17.60 2.89 -50.70
N ALA A 21 17.33 2.13 -49.65
CA ALA A 21 17.53 2.61 -48.29
C ALA A 21 19.03 2.86 -48.08
N GLN A 22 19.38 4.06 -47.64
CA GLN A 22 20.71 4.32 -47.12
C GLN A 22 20.73 3.88 -45.65
N LEU A 23 21.84 3.33 -45.17
CA LEU A 23 21.98 3.05 -43.74
C LEU A 23 21.82 4.36 -42.94
N GLY A 24 21.08 4.27 -41.85
CA GLY A 24 20.65 5.40 -41.04
C GLY A 24 19.94 4.90 -39.79
N PHE A 25 20.16 5.62 -38.69
CA PHE A 25 19.51 5.38 -37.42
C PHE A 25 18.14 6.03 -37.36
N CYS A 26 17.28 5.49 -36.51
CA CYS A 26 16.00 6.11 -36.20
C CYS A 26 16.21 7.39 -35.38
N THR A 27 15.54 8.47 -35.79
CA THR A 27 15.79 9.83 -35.28
C THR A 27 14.88 10.25 -34.12
N GLY A 28 13.91 9.42 -33.75
CA GLY A 28 12.98 9.65 -32.64
C GLY A 28 13.04 8.54 -31.58
N SER A 29 11.90 8.30 -30.93
CA SER A 29 11.83 7.34 -29.82
C SER A 29 12.09 5.91 -30.30
N LYS A 30 12.86 5.17 -29.52
CA LYS A 30 13.11 3.74 -29.69
C LYS A 30 12.17 2.96 -28.76
N GLY A 31 11.80 1.73 -29.12
CA GLY A 31 11.15 0.77 -28.22
C GLY A 31 12.18 -0.07 -27.47
N GLU A 32 11.71 -1.01 -26.65
CA GLU A 32 12.59 -1.99 -26.02
C GLU A 32 13.22 -2.93 -27.08
N PRO A 33 14.39 -3.55 -26.81
CA PRO A 33 14.96 -4.57 -27.68
C PRO A 33 14.03 -5.77 -27.84
N ILE A 34 13.73 -6.14 -29.08
CA ILE A 34 13.04 -7.39 -29.45
C ILE A 34 14.04 -8.55 -29.34
N PHE A 35 15.29 -8.30 -29.71
CA PHE A 35 16.45 -9.03 -29.22
C PHE A 35 17.70 -8.14 -29.24
N THR A 36 18.67 -8.52 -28.40
CA THR A 36 20.08 -8.12 -28.51
C THR A 36 20.90 -9.41 -28.61
N GLU A 37 22.01 -9.38 -29.35
CA GLU A 37 22.93 -10.49 -29.56
C GLU A 37 24.36 -9.98 -29.31
N ASN A 38 24.90 -10.37 -28.15
CA ASN A 38 26.28 -10.15 -27.70
C ASN A 38 27.14 -11.43 -27.83
N PHE A 39 26.62 -12.47 -28.51
CA PHE A 39 27.23 -13.78 -28.68
C PHE A 39 27.64 -14.52 -27.38
N GLY A 40 27.07 -14.13 -26.25
CA GLY A 40 27.26 -14.74 -24.94
C GLY A 40 28.59 -14.40 -24.25
N ASN A 41 28.76 -14.90 -23.03
CA ASN A 41 29.68 -14.31 -22.05
C ASN A 41 31.01 -15.08 -21.88
N GLY A 42 32.00 -14.42 -21.28
CA GLY A 42 33.24 -15.01 -20.74
C GLY A 42 34.41 -15.16 -21.71
N THR A 43 35.63 -15.23 -21.18
CA THR A 43 36.90 -15.11 -21.94
C THR A 43 37.35 -16.34 -22.73
N ASN A 44 36.47 -17.34 -22.90
CA ASN A 44 36.71 -18.53 -23.73
C ASN A 44 35.97 -18.43 -25.07
N TYR A 45 36.48 -19.11 -26.10
CA TYR A 45 35.77 -19.26 -27.38
C TYR A 45 34.32 -19.71 -27.16
N GLY A 46 33.38 -19.05 -27.81
CA GLY A 46 31.96 -19.41 -27.77
C GLY A 46 31.65 -20.70 -28.56
N PRO A 47 30.42 -21.22 -28.45
CA PRO A 47 29.95 -22.33 -29.27
C PRO A 47 29.77 -21.91 -30.74
N ALA A 48 29.40 -22.86 -31.60
CA ALA A 48 28.88 -22.53 -32.93
C ALA A 48 27.54 -21.79 -32.81
N LEU A 49 27.29 -20.85 -33.72
CA LEU A 49 25.98 -20.25 -33.93
C LEU A 49 24.96 -21.31 -34.41
N PRO A 50 23.65 -21.11 -34.17
CA PRO A 50 22.61 -22.00 -34.65
C PRO A 50 22.68 -22.28 -36.16
N THR A 51 22.27 -23.48 -36.56
CA THR A 51 22.28 -23.90 -37.97
C THR A 51 21.39 -22.98 -38.82
N GLY A 52 21.99 -22.33 -39.81
CA GLY A 52 21.32 -21.36 -40.69
C GLY A 52 21.56 -19.89 -40.31
N THR A 53 22.19 -19.58 -39.17
CA THR A 53 22.57 -18.21 -38.81
C THR A 53 23.72 -17.66 -39.65
N THR A 54 24.59 -18.52 -40.20
CA THR A 54 25.63 -18.12 -41.15
C THR A 54 25.97 -19.28 -42.09
N ASN A 55 26.55 -18.98 -43.26
CA ASN A 55 27.15 -19.98 -44.16
C ASN A 55 28.69 -20.09 -44.02
N TYR A 56 29.29 -19.38 -43.06
CA TYR A 56 30.71 -19.50 -42.70
C TYR A 56 30.92 -20.71 -41.77
N ASN A 57 32.10 -21.34 -41.84
CA ASN A 57 32.41 -22.51 -41.00
C ASN A 57 32.83 -22.09 -39.58
N PHE A 58 32.28 -22.73 -38.54
CA PHE A 58 32.72 -22.47 -37.17
C PHE A 58 34.09 -23.10 -36.87
N VAL A 59 34.96 -22.37 -36.15
CA VAL A 59 36.18 -22.93 -35.54
C VAL A 59 36.40 -22.43 -34.11
N THR A 60 37.03 -23.27 -33.27
CA THR A 60 37.56 -22.89 -31.95
C THR A 60 39.02 -22.45 -32.09
N GLY A 61 39.26 -21.17 -32.36
CA GLY A 61 40.60 -20.62 -32.63
C GLY A 61 40.57 -19.47 -33.63
N SER A 62 41.75 -19.07 -34.14
CA SER A 62 41.85 -18.08 -35.21
C SER A 62 41.18 -18.58 -36.50
N PRO A 63 40.20 -17.86 -37.08
CA PRO A 63 39.47 -18.32 -38.25
C PRO A 63 40.27 -18.14 -39.54
N ASN A 64 40.22 -19.17 -40.41
CA ASN A 64 40.75 -19.14 -41.78
C ASN A 64 39.67 -18.68 -42.78
N ASP A 65 40.03 -18.36 -44.01
CA ASP A 65 39.15 -17.88 -45.09
C ASP A 65 37.81 -18.66 -45.18
N GLY A 66 36.69 -17.96 -44.99
CA GLY A 66 35.36 -18.59 -44.97
C GLY A 66 35.00 -19.31 -43.67
N SER A 67 35.66 -18.92 -42.58
CA SER A 67 35.40 -19.41 -41.21
C SER A 67 35.14 -18.24 -40.25
N TYR A 68 34.52 -18.55 -39.12
CA TYR A 68 34.30 -17.61 -38.02
C TYR A 68 34.59 -18.25 -36.66
N THR A 69 34.75 -17.40 -35.64
CA THR A 69 34.72 -17.79 -34.23
C THR A 69 33.99 -16.73 -33.41
N LEU A 70 33.59 -17.07 -32.18
CA LEU A 70 33.00 -16.14 -31.22
C LEU A 70 34.01 -15.91 -30.09
N PHE A 71 34.51 -14.69 -29.91
CA PHE A 71 35.54 -14.43 -28.90
C PHE A 71 35.58 -12.97 -28.41
N TYR A 72 35.96 -12.80 -27.15
CA TYR A 72 35.96 -11.52 -26.40
C TYR A 72 37.07 -10.53 -26.82
N ARG A 73 37.88 -10.86 -27.82
CA ARG A 73 38.94 -9.97 -28.31
C ARG A 73 39.42 -10.33 -29.71
N THR A 74 39.85 -9.33 -30.47
CA THR A 74 40.09 -9.46 -31.92
C THR A 74 41.52 -9.80 -32.34
N ASN A 75 42.48 -9.95 -31.41
CA ASN A 75 43.90 -10.14 -31.75
C ASN A 75 44.29 -11.59 -32.12
N LEU A 76 43.46 -12.26 -32.93
CA LEU A 76 43.65 -13.67 -33.31
C LEU A 76 44.80 -13.90 -34.31
N TYR A 77 45.26 -12.85 -34.98
CA TYR A 77 46.50 -12.81 -35.78
C TYR A 77 47.32 -11.57 -35.41
N SER A 78 48.65 -11.62 -35.62
CA SER A 78 49.56 -10.49 -35.37
C SER A 78 49.38 -9.30 -36.33
N THR A 79 48.59 -9.48 -37.37
CA THR A 79 48.18 -8.48 -38.37
C THR A 79 46.84 -7.83 -38.04
N TRP A 80 46.14 -8.30 -37.01
CA TRP A 80 44.86 -7.78 -36.56
C TRP A 80 45.01 -6.92 -35.29
N HIS A 81 44.03 -6.06 -35.02
CA HIS A 81 43.99 -5.23 -33.82
C HIS A 81 43.73 -6.04 -32.54
N TYR A 82 44.29 -5.56 -31.43
CA TYR A 82 43.71 -5.80 -30.11
C TYR A 82 42.58 -4.78 -29.90
N SER A 83 41.35 -5.25 -30.04
CA SER A 83 40.15 -4.69 -29.41
C SER A 83 39.55 -5.78 -28.51
N LEU A 84 38.71 -5.37 -27.55
CA LEU A 84 37.76 -6.30 -26.93
C LEU A 84 36.53 -6.46 -27.85
N ASP A 85 35.59 -7.31 -27.43
CA ASP A 85 34.17 -7.15 -27.76
C ASP A 85 33.68 -5.72 -27.46
N HIS A 86 32.56 -5.33 -28.06
CA HIS A 86 31.98 -4.00 -27.93
C HIS A 86 30.94 -3.91 -26.80
N THR A 87 30.43 -5.06 -26.34
CA THR A 87 29.36 -5.13 -25.34
C THR A 87 29.71 -4.36 -24.05
N PRO A 88 28.85 -3.44 -23.57
CA PRO A 88 29.17 -2.60 -22.42
C PRO A 88 29.47 -3.39 -21.13
N ASP A 89 30.71 -3.31 -20.64
CA ASP A 89 31.12 -3.92 -19.38
C ASP A 89 31.85 -2.95 -18.42
N ALA A 90 31.92 -3.34 -17.15
CA ALA A 90 32.57 -2.56 -16.11
C ALA A 90 34.10 -2.79 -16.10
N THR A 91 34.54 -4.01 -16.44
CA THR A 91 35.94 -4.38 -16.68
C THR A 91 36.06 -5.70 -17.45
N ASN A 92 36.94 -5.71 -18.45
CA ASN A 92 37.80 -6.82 -18.92
C ASN A 92 37.27 -7.86 -19.94
N GLY A 93 36.14 -7.61 -20.60
CA GLY A 93 35.64 -8.39 -21.74
C GLY A 93 35.04 -9.71 -21.29
N VAL A 94 34.09 -9.64 -20.37
CA VAL A 94 33.42 -10.81 -19.77
C VAL A 94 31.92 -10.88 -20.05
N ASN A 95 31.30 -9.77 -20.46
CA ASN A 95 29.85 -9.67 -20.65
C ASN A 95 29.40 -9.79 -22.11
N GLY A 96 30.31 -10.07 -23.06
CA GLY A 96 30.00 -10.30 -24.47
C GLY A 96 31.14 -10.99 -25.20
N LYS A 97 30.95 -11.19 -26.51
CA LYS A 97 31.92 -11.71 -27.49
C LYS A 97 31.62 -11.09 -28.85
N ALA A 98 32.64 -10.78 -29.62
CA ALA A 98 32.44 -10.46 -31.03
C ALA A 98 32.30 -11.73 -31.88
N LEU A 99 31.44 -11.68 -32.90
CA LEU A 99 31.50 -12.57 -34.06
C LEU A 99 32.65 -12.13 -34.96
N ILE A 100 33.75 -12.89 -34.92
CA ILE A 100 34.97 -12.60 -35.66
C ILE A 100 35.05 -13.52 -36.89
N VAL A 101 35.06 -12.92 -38.08
CA VAL A 101 34.96 -13.63 -39.35
C VAL A 101 36.20 -13.34 -40.21
N ASN A 102 36.85 -14.40 -40.69
CA ASN A 102 37.82 -14.31 -41.77
C ASN A 102 37.09 -14.51 -43.10
N ALA A 103 37.10 -13.48 -43.94
CA ALA A 103 36.18 -13.35 -45.06
C ALA A 103 36.63 -14.15 -46.29
N ASN A 104 35.75 -15.01 -46.83
CA ASN A 104 36.12 -15.95 -47.89
C ASN A 104 36.68 -15.26 -49.16
N ALA A 105 37.88 -15.69 -49.58
CA ALA A 105 38.62 -15.14 -50.72
C ALA A 105 38.01 -15.37 -52.12
N SER A 106 36.85 -16.01 -52.25
CA SER A 106 36.24 -16.33 -53.56
C SER A 106 34.71 -16.41 -53.60
N THR A 107 34.01 -16.36 -52.46
CA THR A 107 32.53 -16.40 -52.41
C THR A 107 31.97 -15.38 -51.42
N THR A 108 30.86 -14.73 -51.77
CA THR A 108 30.06 -13.95 -50.82
C THR A 108 29.27 -14.88 -49.88
N GLY A 109 28.79 -14.34 -48.76
CA GLY A 109 28.06 -15.11 -47.76
C GLY A 109 27.27 -14.25 -46.77
N ASP A 110 26.39 -14.91 -46.01
CA ASP A 110 25.58 -14.34 -44.95
C ASP A 110 26.41 -14.44 -43.65
N PHE A 111 26.95 -13.32 -43.16
CA PHE A 111 27.68 -13.24 -41.89
C PHE A 111 26.78 -13.54 -40.70
N TYR A 112 25.55 -13.02 -40.73
CA TYR A 112 24.51 -13.27 -39.73
C TYR A 112 23.14 -13.30 -40.41
N LYS A 113 22.25 -14.17 -39.93
CA LYS A 113 20.86 -14.33 -40.36
C LYS A 113 20.01 -14.69 -39.16
N ARG A 114 18.89 -13.99 -38.96
CA ARG A 114 17.93 -14.27 -37.88
C ARG A 114 16.50 -14.03 -38.37
N ILE A 115 15.61 -14.95 -38.04
CA ILE A 115 14.16 -14.78 -38.21
C ILE A 115 13.63 -14.08 -36.96
N VAL A 116 12.75 -13.09 -37.14
CA VAL A 116 12.04 -12.42 -36.05
C VAL A 116 10.54 -12.53 -36.33
N THR A 117 9.77 -12.88 -35.31
CA THR A 117 8.31 -13.09 -35.37
C THR A 117 7.59 -12.20 -34.35
N GLY A 118 6.26 -12.10 -34.45
CA GLY A 118 5.44 -11.32 -33.51
C GLY A 118 5.44 -9.81 -33.77
N LEU A 119 5.83 -9.38 -34.98
CA LEU A 119 5.84 -7.97 -35.38
C LEU A 119 4.42 -7.48 -35.67
N CYS A 120 4.17 -6.19 -35.44
CA CYS A 120 2.88 -5.56 -35.75
C CYS A 120 2.95 -4.72 -37.01
N VAL A 121 1.86 -4.74 -37.78
CA VAL A 121 1.65 -3.91 -38.97
C VAL A 121 1.81 -2.42 -38.68
N ASN A 122 2.29 -1.67 -39.68
CA ASN A 122 2.55 -0.23 -39.63
C ASN A 122 3.58 0.23 -38.58
N THR A 123 4.22 -0.66 -37.82
CA THR A 123 5.34 -0.27 -36.93
C THR A 123 6.63 -0.12 -37.73
N THR A 124 7.42 0.88 -37.36
CA THR A 124 8.79 1.09 -37.85
C THR A 124 9.79 0.44 -36.90
N PHE A 125 10.85 -0.15 -37.44
CA PHE A 125 11.85 -0.91 -36.70
C PHE A 125 13.26 -0.50 -37.13
N GLU A 126 14.20 -0.59 -36.19
CA GLU A 126 15.63 -0.40 -36.42
C GLU A 126 16.36 -1.74 -36.23
N PHE A 127 17.12 -2.15 -37.24
CA PHE A 127 18.09 -3.25 -37.19
C PHE A 127 19.49 -2.66 -37.17
N SER A 128 20.27 -2.87 -36.11
CA SER A 128 21.61 -2.29 -35.95
C SER A 128 22.65 -3.32 -35.51
N ALA A 129 23.92 -3.02 -35.74
CA ALA A 129 25.06 -3.76 -35.21
C ALA A 129 26.31 -2.86 -35.17
N TRP A 130 27.27 -3.20 -34.31
CA TRP A 130 28.62 -2.65 -34.36
C TRP A 130 29.51 -3.51 -35.27
N VAL A 131 30.32 -2.85 -36.10
CA VAL A 131 31.19 -3.48 -37.09
C VAL A 131 32.57 -2.85 -37.04
N MET A 132 33.62 -3.67 -37.08
CA MET A 132 35.02 -3.23 -37.13
C MET A 132 35.80 -4.04 -38.17
N ASN A 133 36.59 -3.36 -39.01
CA ASN A 133 37.65 -4.03 -39.76
C ASN A 133 38.78 -4.39 -38.79
N VAL A 134 39.07 -5.68 -38.62
CA VAL A 134 40.09 -6.12 -37.64
C VAL A 134 41.52 -5.93 -38.14
N TYR A 135 41.75 -5.71 -39.44
CA TYR A 135 43.08 -5.54 -40.01
C TYR A 135 43.74 -4.23 -39.56
N ASN A 136 45.00 -4.34 -39.13
CA ASN A 136 45.86 -3.24 -38.72
C ASN A 136 46.88 -2.92 -39.83
N PRO A 137 46.73 -1.81 -40.60
CA PRO A 137 47.69 -1.40 -41.62
C PRO A 137 49.09 -1.08 -41.08
N GLY A 138 49.23 -0.82 -39.78
CA GLY A 138 50.51 -0.69 -39.10
C GLY A 138 51.36 -1.98 -39.09
N SER A 139 50.76 -3.13 -39.38
CA SER A 139 51.48 -4.40 -39.63
C SER A 139 52.17 -4.43 -41.01
N GLY A 140 51.74 -3.58 -41.96
CA GLY A 140 52.24 -3.53 -43.33
C GLY A 140 51.90 -4.74 -44.21
N PHE A 141 51.13 -5.72 -43.71
CA PHE A 141 50.98 -7.04 -44.33
C PHE A 141 50.29 -7.01 -45.71
N CYS A 142 49.21 -6.23 -45.87
CA CYS A 142 48.51 -6.10 -47.15
C CYS A 142 49.08 -5.00 -48.06
N GLY A 143 49.95 -4.13 -47.54
CA GLY A 143 50.53 -3.01 -48.27
C GLY A 143 49.48 -2.11 -48.93
N ALA A 144 49.68 -1.79 -50.21
CA ALA A 144 48.72 -1.02 -51.02
C ALA A 144 47.64 -1.89 -51.70
N SER A 145 47.56 -3.18 -51.36
CA SER A 145 46.61 -4.17 -51.91
C SER A 145 45.54 -4.58 -50.89
N GLU A 146 45.30 -3.73 -49.89
CA GLU A 146 44.26 -3.92 -48.87
C GLU A 146 42.87 -3.90 -49.51
N ILE A 147 42.03 -4.87 -49.14
CA ILE A 147 40.61 -4.91 -49.49
C ILE A 147 39.81 -4.43 -48.27
N PRO A 148 38.91 -3.44 -48.40
CA PRO A 148 38.04 -3.02 -47.31
C PRO A 148 36.94 -4.05 -47.02
N ILE A 149 36.44 -4.05 -45.79
CA ILE A 149 35.16 -4.71 -45.49
C ILE A 149 34.01 -3.86 -46.01
N ASN A 150 32.93 -4.52 -46.44
CA ASN A 150 31.71 -3.86 -46.86
C ASN A 150 30.54 -4.81 -46.55
N VAL A 151 29.69 -4.41 -45.61
CA VAL A 151 28.58 -5.21 -45.10
C VAL A 151 27.27 -4.67 -45.67
N ARG A 152 26.43 -5.54 -46.21
CA ARG A 152 25.04 -5.21 -46.51
C ARG A 152 24.13 -5.69 -45.39
N PHE A 153 23.37 -4.78 -44.81
CA PHE A 153 22.20 -5.12 -44.01
C PHE A 153 21.03 -5.34 -44.97
N GLU A 154 20.29 -6.43 -44.81
CA GLU A 154 19.05 -6.71 -45.55
C GLU A 154 17.94 -7.15 -44.59
N ILE A 155 16.71 -6.80 -44.94
CA ILE A 155 15.49 -7.22 -44.24
C ILE A 155 14.56 -7.78 -45.30
N TRP A 156 14.21 -9.06 -45.17
CA TRP A 156 13.32 -9.79 -46.08
C TRP A 156 12.03 -10.17 -45.38
N ASN A 157 10.99 -10.52 -46.13
CA ASN A 157 9.87 -11.27 -45.57
C ASN A 157 10.30 -12.66 -45.08
N ASP A 158 9.45 -13.27 -44.26
CA ASP A 158 9.53 -14.64 -43.74
C ASP A 158 10.01 -15.72 -44.72
N THR A 159 9.57 -15.65 -45.98
CA THR A 159 9.87 -16.61 -47.05
C THR A 159 11.13 -16.29 -47.85
N GLU A 160 11.86 -15.22 -47.51
CA GLU A 160 13.05 -14.73 -48.24
C GLU A 160 12.78 -14.46 -49.74
N THR A 161 11.54 -14.11 -50.09
CA THR A 161 11.09 -13.85 -51.48
C THR A 161 11.00 -12.36 -51.83
N VAL A 162 10.80 -11.49 -50.83
CA VAL A 162 10.65 -10.04 -50.98
C VAL A 162 11.63 -9.33 -50.07
N LEU A 163 12.48 -8.49 -50.67
CA LEU A 163 13.37 -7.59 -49.95
C LEU A 163 12.59 -6.34 -49.52
N LEU A 164 12.44 -6.14 -48.21
CA LEU A 164 11.69 -5.04 -47.60
C LEU A 164 12.58 -3.80 -47.39
N GLY A 165 13.87 -4.01 -47.12
CA GLY A 165 14.87 -2.95 -47.01
C GLY A 165 16.29 -3.49 -47.12
N SER A 166 17.22 -2.68 -47.60
CA SER A 166 18.65 -3.01 -47.64
C SER A 166 19.52 -1.76 -47.65
N GLY A 167 20.65 -1.78 -46.94
CA GLY A 167 21.65 -0.71 -46.97
C GLY A 167 23.08 -1.24 -46.82
N ASP A 168 24.04 -0.55 -47.43
CA ASP A 168 25.46 -0.91 -47.44
C ASP A 168 26.27 0.01 -46.51
N THR A 169 27.23 -0.55 -45.76
CA THR A 169 28.20 0.23 -44.95
C THR A 169 29.11 1.12 -45.80
N GLY A 170 29.21 0.81 -47.09
CA GLY A 170 30.33 1.25 -47.91
C GLY A 170 31.62 0.55 -47.49
N ASN A 171 32.73 1.03 -48.03
CA ASN A 171 34.05 0.43 -47.83
C ASN A 171 34.69 0.94 -46.52
N ILE A 172 34.83 0.06 -45.53
CA ILE A 172 35.54 0.33 -44.28
C ILE A 172 36.97 -0.25 -44.41
N MET A 173 37.94 0.65 -44.64
CA MET A 173 39.37 0.31 -44.61
C MET A 173 39.82 -0.02 -43.18
N GLY A 174 40.90 -0.79 -43.06
CA GLY A 174 41.65 -0.92 -41.81
C GLY A 174 42.23 0.43 -41.37
N THR A 175 42.47 0.59 -40.07
CA THR A 175 42.90 1.88 -39.49
C THR A 175 44.06 1.69 -38.52
N PHE A 176 44.81 2.74 -38.16
CA PHE A 176 46.01 2.57 -37.32
C PHE A 176 45.74 2.25 -35.83
N SER A 177 44.46 2.14 -35.45
CA SER A 177 43.93 1.75 -34.13
C SER A 177 42.58 1.07 -34.36
N PRO A 178 42.10 0.17 -33.48
CA PRO A 178 40.75 -0.40 -33.62
C PRO A 178 39.68 0.71 -33.59
N ILE A 179 38.73 0.65 -34.53
CA ILE A 179 37.55 1.53 -34.57
C ILE A 179 36.32 0.67 -34.85
N TRP A 180 35.55 0.40 -33.81
CA TRP A 180 34.18 -0.07 -33.91
C TRP A 180 33.29 1.07 -34.45
N GLN A 181 32.42 0.76 -35.41
CA GLN A 181 31.46 1.69 -36.01
C GLN A 181 30.06 1.07 -35.99
N GLN A 182 29.09 1.76 -35.41
CA GLN A 182 27.70 1.29 -35.43
C GLN A 182 27.06 1.61 -36.78
N PHE A 183 26.28 0.67 -37.29
CA PHE A 183 25.44 0.83 -38.47
C PHE A 183 24.01 0.40 -38.16
N ALA A 184 23.04 1.04 -38.81
CA ALA A 184 21.63 0.70 -38.68
C ALA A 184 20.88 0.79 -40.02
N LEU A 185 19.85 -0.03 -40.15
CA LEU A 185 18.88 -0.04 -41.23
C LEU A 185 17.48 0.07 -40.62
N VAL A 186 16.74 1.11 -40.98
CA VAL A 186 15.36 1.34 -40.55
C VAL A 186 14.40 0.93 -41.67
N PHE A 187 13.31 0.24 -41.31
CA PHE A 187 12.20 -0.06 -42.23
C PHE A 187 10.85 0.00 -41.50
N THR A 188 9.77 0.09 -42.26
CA THR A 188 8.39 0.03 -41.74
C THR A 188 7.70 -1.20 -42.30
N THR A 189 7.07 -2.00 -41.43
CA THR A 189 6.22 -3.13 -41.84
C THR A 189 4.93 -2.62 -42.47
N GLY A 190 4.49 -3.25 -43.56
CA GLY A 190 3.15 -3.08 -44.12
C GLY A 190 2.19 -4.10 -43.53
N ALA A 191 2.35 -5.36 -43.92
CA ALA A 191 1.51 -6.49 -43.49
C ALA A 191 2.30 -7.62 -42.81
N GLU A 192 3.61 -7.45 -42.65
CA GLU A 192 4.54 -8.48 -42.21
C GLU A 192 4.52 -8.66 -40.68
N THR A 193 4.10 -9.84 -40.23
CA THR A 193 4.18 -10.25 -38.81
C THR A 193 5.51 -10.92 -38.45
N SER A 194 6.36 -11.15 -39.45
CA SER A 194 7.70 -11.73 -39.30
C SER A 194 8.62 -11.36 -40.47
N VAL A 195 9.92 -11.29 -40.19
CA VAL A 195 10.97 -10.90 -41.16
C VAL A 195 12.23 -11.72 -40.97
N VAL A 196 13.06 -11.79 -42.01
CA VAL A 196 14.41 -12.36 -41.97
C VAL A 196 15.43 -11.23 -42.08
N LEU A 197 16.12 -10.95 -40.98
CA LEU A 197 17.23 -10.02 -40.90
C LEU A 197 18.52 -10.70 -41.38
N LYS A 198 19.34 -9.99 -42.16
CA LYS A 198 20.64 -10.48 -42.64
C LYS A 198 21.72 -9.42 -42.61
N MET A 199 22.95 -9.86 -42.34
CA MET A 199 24.17 -9.14 -42.69
C MET A 199 24.99 -9.97 -43.67
N LYS A 200 25.39 -9.39 -44.80
CA LYS A 200 26.06 -10.06 -45.91
C LYS A 200 27.39 -9.42 -46.27
N ASN A 201 28.30 -10.23 -46.79
CA ASN A 201 29.55 -9.76 -47.39
C ASN A 201 29.31 -9.22 -48.81
N ASN A 202 29.50 -7.91 -49.03
CA ASN A 202 29.58 -7.32 -50.37
C ASN A 202 30.97 -7.46 -51.02
N GLY A 203 32.01 -7.69 -50.21
CA GLY A 203 33.39 -7.80 -50.68
C GLY A 203 33.73 -9.19 -51.21
N VAL A 204 34.55 -9.24 -52.25
CA VAL A 204 35.38 -10.43 -52.52
C VAL A 204 36.54 -10.45 -51.53
N GLY A 205 36.80 -11.61 -50.92
CA GLY A 205 37.81 -11.69 -49.87
C GLY A 205 39.27 -11.63 -50.36
N GLY A 206 40.17 -11.46 -49.40
CA GLY A 206 41.61 -11.40 -49.60
C GLY A 206 42.29 -10.72 -48.41
N CYS A 207 43.34 -9.94 -48.67
CA CYS A 207 44.10 -9.33 -47.58
C CYS A 207 43.41 -8.07 -47.04
N GLY A 208 42.95 -8.12 -45.79
CA GLY A 208 42.53 -6.95 -45.02
C GLY A 208 41.02 -6.72 -44.91
N ASN A 209 40.19 -7.62 -45.46
CA ASN A 209 38.73 -7.54 -45.33
C ASN A 209 38.14 -8.52 -44.29
N ASP A 210 38.91 -8.78 -43.24
CA ASP A 210 38.45 -9.49 -42.05
C ASP A 210 37.67 -8.54 -41.12
N LEU A 211 36.67 -9.04 -40.42
CA LEU A 211 35.82 -8.22 -39.57
C LEU A 211 35.45 -8.86 -38.23
N ALA A 212 35.12 -7.99 -37.29
CA ALA A 212 34.37 -8.31 -36.09
C ALA A 212 32.99 -7.62 -36.20
N ILE A 213 31.94 -8.33 -35.79
CA ILE A 213 30.56 -7.85 -35.67
C ILE A 213 30.11 -8.11 -34.23
N ASP A 214 29.41 -7.16 -33.62
CA ASP A 214 28.97 -7.27 -32.22
C ASP A 214 27.73 -6.42 -31.93
N ASP A 215 27.14 -6.60 -30.75
CA ASP A 215 25.98 -5.85 -30.24
C ASP A 215 24.87 -5.72 -31.30
N ILE A 216 24.48 -6.84 -31.91
CA ILE A 216 23.44 -6.86 -32.95
C ILE A 216 22.09 -6.70 -32.26
N GLU A 217 21.29 -5.75 -32.71
CA GLU A 217 20.05 -5.39 -32.04
C GLU A 217 18.91 -5.14 -33.03
N PHE A 218 17.72 -5.59 -32.66
CA PHE A 218 16.49 -5.27 -33.38
C PHE A 218 15.43 -4.75 -32.40
N ARG A 219 14.83 -3.60 -32.71
CA ARG A 219 13.84 -2.94 -31.84
C ARG A 219 12.83 -2.12 -32.64
N ALA A 220 11.66 -1.85 -32.04
CA ALA A 220 10.76 -0.83 -32.56
C ALA A 220 11.44 0.55 -32.55
N CYS A 221 11.03 1.43 -33.45
CA CYS A 221 11.39 2.84 -33.41
C CYS A 221 10.32 3.69 -34.11
N GLY A 222 10.40 5.01 -33.96
CA GLY A 222 9.40 5.91 -34.55
C GLY A 222 9.71 7.36 -34.26
N GLU A 223 8.68 8.21 -34.33
CA GLU A 223 8.82 9.64 -34.10
C GLU A 223 9.11 9.95 -32.61
N LEU A 224 9.72 11.11 -32.32
CA LEU A 224 10.22 11.43 -30.98
C LEU A 224 9.07 11.70 -30.00
N THR A 225 8.90 10.83 -29.00
CA THR A 225 7.91 10.99 -27.92
C THR A 225 8.57 11.57 -26.69
N THR A 226 8.32 12.86 -26.44
CA THR A 226 8.74 13.54 -25.21
C THR A 226 7.62 13.51 -24.18
N ILE A 227 7.98 13.57 -22.91
CA ILE A 227 7.04 13.84 -21.82
C ILE A 227 7.49 15.04 -20.99
N SER A 228 6.51 15.78 -20.47
CA SER A 228 6.68 17.02 -19.72
C SER A 228 5.65 17.09 -18.60
N SER A 229 5.80 18.03 -17.67
CA SER A 229 4.76 18.34 -16.69
C SER A 229 4.56 19.86 -16.60
N PRO A 230 3.82 20.48 -17.54
CA PRO A 230 3.67 21.93 -17.59
C PRO A 230 3.06 22.48 -16.29
N PRO A 231 3.63 23.54 -15.67
CA PRO A 231 4.59 24.50 -16.25
C PRO A 231 6.07 24.20 -16.01
N LEU A 232 6.44 23.01 -15.52
CA LEU A 232 7.83 22.62 -15.24
C LEU A 232 8.65 22.50 -16.53
N SER A 233 9.95 22.79 -16.43
CA SER A 233 10.93 22.64 -17.52
C SER A 233 11.89 21.49 -17.20
N GLY A 234 12.08 20.59 -18.16
CA GLY A 234 12.89 19.37 -18.00
C GLY A 234 12.08 18.13 -17.57
N GLN A 235 12.81 17.08 -17.19
CA GLN A 235 12.28 15.73 -16.90
C GLN A 235 12.47 15.32 -15.42
N LEU A 236 12.59 16.31 -14.53
CA LEU A 236 12.78 16.10 -13.10
C LEU A 236 11.85 17.04 -12.32
N TYR A 237 11.06 16.46 -11.42
CA TYR A 237 10.42 17.19 -10.33
C TYR A 237 11.05 16.77 -9.00
N GLN A 238 11.37 17.76 -8.17
CA GLN A 238 11.88 17.55 -6.82
C GLN A 238 10.91 18.18 -5.83
N ALA A 239 10.38 17.36 -4.94
CA ALA A 239 9.48 17.79 -3.86
C ALA A 239 10.15 17.59 -2.51
N CYS A 240 9.80 18.38 -1.52
CA CYS A 240 10.21 18.15 -0.15
C CYS A 240 9.36 17.01 0.47
N SER A 241 9.93 16.21 1.36
CA SER A 241 9.24 15.07 1.99
C SER A 241 7.94 15.47 2.72
N ASN A 242 7.83 16.71 3.19
CA ASN A 242 6.64 17.27 3.83
C ASN A 242 5.55 17.77 2.84
N GLN A 243 5.78 17.66 1.53
CA GLN A 243 4.79 17.98 0.49
C GLN A 243 4.05 16.74 -0.02
N ALA A 244 4.44 15.54 0.41
CA ALA A 244 3.72 14.30 0.17
C ALA A 244 2.42 14.22 1.03
N PRO A 245 1.33 13.63 0.53
CA PRO A 245 1.11 13.21 -0.86
C PRO A 245 0.66 14.39 -1.75
N PHE A 246 1.13 14.44 -2.99
CA PHE A 246 0.66 15.42 -3.99
C PHE A 246 0.20 14.75 -5.30
N SER A 247 -0.28 15.57 -6.24
CA SER A 247 -0.65 15.13 -7.60
C SER A 247 0.14 15.92 -8.63
N LEU A 248 0.52 15.28 -9.74
CA LEU A 248 1.30 15.89 -10.81
C LEU A 248 0.72 15.51 -12.18
N THR A 249 0.50 16.52 -13.04
CA THR A 249 -0.05 16.32 -14.38
C THR A 249 1.08 16.27 -15.40
N PHE A 250 1.18 15.16 -16.10
CA PHE A 250 2.09 14.94 -17.20
C PHE A 250 1.39 15.14 -18.55
N GLN A 251 2.16 15.56 -19.55
CA GLN A 251 1.74 15.71 -20.93
C GLN A 251 2.80 15.11 -21.85
N ALA A 252 2.39 14.09 -22.61
CA ALA A 252 3.14 13.50 -23.70
C ALA A 252 2.96 14.30 -24.98
N ALA A 253 4.01 14.33 -25.79
CA ALA A 253 4.01 14.93 -27.12
C ALA A 253 4.96 14.13 -28.03
N THR A 254 4.36 13.33 -28.92
CA THR A 254 5.07 12.74 -30.06
C THR A 254 5.17 13.77 -31.19
N THR A 255 6.37 14.00 -31.72
CA THR A 255 6.56 14.77 -32.95
C THR A 255 5.87 14.06 -34.11
N GLY A 256 5.18 14.75 -35.01
CA GLY A 256 4.64 14.12 -36.21
C GLY A 256 3.35 14.75 -36.72
N VAL A 257 2.73 14.09 -37.69
CA VAL A 257 1.42 14.48 -38.26
C VAL A 257 0.38 13.35 -38.25
N LEU A 258 0.79 12.14 -37.88
CA LEU A 258 -0.09 10.99 -37.72
C LEU A 258 -0.71 10.96 -36.30
N PRO A 259 -1.90 10.37 -36.12
CA PRO A 259 -2.44 10.13 -34.79
C PRO A 259 -1.52 9.19 -34.01
N HIS A 260 -1.37 9.46 -32.72
CA HIS A 260 -0.60 8.63 -31.79
C HIS A 260 -1.45 8.27 -30.58
N PHE A 261 -1.39 7.01 -30.20
CA PHE A 261 -1.99 6.47 -28.99
C PHE A 261 -0.91 6.31 -27.93
N TYR A 262 -1.30 6.43 -26.66
CA TYR A 262 -0.39 6.41 -25.52
C TYR A 262 -0.80 5.33 -24.51
N GLN A 263 0.16 4.85 -23.74
CA GLN A 263 -0.07 4.07 -22.51
C GLN A 263 0.98 4.50 -21.50
N TRP A 264 0.57 5.25 -20.48
CA TRP A 264 1.48 5.68 -19.42
C TRP A 264 1.94 4.51 -18.58
N GLN A 265 3.19 4.58 -18.13
CA GLN A 265 3.81 3.60 -17.25
C GLN A 265 4.39 4.31 -16.02
N SER A 266 4.40 3.60 -14.89
CA SER A 266 5.09 4.01 -13.67
C SER A 266 6.10 2.96 -13.21
N SER A 267 7.12 3.41 -12.48
CA SER A 267 8.18 2.58 -11.91
C SER A 267 8.66 3.18 -10.58
N SER A 268 9.11 2.33 -9.65
CA SER A 268 9.69 2.72 -8.36
C SER A 268 11.23 2.71 -8.34
N ASP A 269 11.86 2.05 -9.31
CA ASP A 269 13.31 1.84 -9.44
C ASP A 269 13.92 2.46 -10.71
N GLY A 270 13.08 2.85 -11.68
CA GLY A 270 13.46 3.33 -13.01
C GLY A 270 13.71 2.22 -14.04
N ILE A 271 13.62 0.95 -13.63
CA ILE A 271 14.02 -0.24 -14.39
C ILE A 271 12.79 -1.13 -14.67
N THR A 272 11.99 -1.38 -13.64
CA THR A 272 10.79 -2.22 -13.69
C THR A 272 9.56 -1.36 -13.96
N TRP A 273 8.93 -1.51 -15.13
CA TRP A 273 7.89 -0.61 -15.62
C TRP A 273 6.52 -1.29 -15.73
N THR A 274 5.51 -0.72 -15.05
CA THR A 274 4.13 -1.21 -15.05
C THR A 274 3.21 -0.25 -15.80
N ASP A 275 2.35 -0.75 -16.69
CA ASP A 275 1.31 0.04 -17.36
C ASP A 275 0.26 0.52 -16.35
N ILE A 276 -0.08 1.81 -16.41
CA ILE A 276 -1.09 2.43 -15.54
C ILE A 276 -2.49 2.20 -16.16
N PRO A 277 -3.41 1.44 -15.52
CA PRO A 277 -4.67 1.05 -16.15
C PRO A 277 -5.53 2.24 -16.59
N GLY A 278 -5.93 2.25 -17.87
CA GLY A 278 -6.78 3.30 -18.46
C GLY A 278 -6.07 4.64 -18.73
N ALA A 279 -4.77 4.76 -18.44
CA ALA A 279 -3.99 5.97 -18.72
C ALA A 279 -3.54 6.02 -20.19
N ASN A 280 -4.51 6.13 -21.10
CA ASN A 280 -4.30 6.06 -22.55
C ASN A 280 -4.35 7.41 -23.28
N ALA A 281 -4.58 8.50 -22.55
CA ALA A 281 -4.61 9.86 -23.08
C ALA A 281 -3.21 10.49 -23.09
N ALA A 282 -2.98 11.44 -24.01
CA ALA A 282 -1.72 12.20 -24.08
C ALA A 282 -1.44 13.02 -22.79
N GLY A 283 -2.47 13.38 -22.03
CA GLY A 283 -2.33 13.97 -20.70
C GLY A 283 -2.77 12.98 -19.62
N TYR A 284 -2.00 12.88 -18.53
CA TYR A 284 -2.27 12.01 -17.39
C TYR A 284 -1.95 12.73 -16.07
N THR A 285 -2.80 12.57 -15.06
CA THR A 285 -2.54 13.10 -13.71
C THR A 285 -2.31 11.96 -12.75
N ALA A 286 -1.04 11.79 -12.33
CA ALA A 286 -0.72 10.95 -11.20
C ALA A 286 -1.21 11.62 -9.91
N THR A 287 -1.82 10.85 -9.02
CA THR A 287 -2.30 11.32 -7.71
C THR A 287 -1.64 10.53 -6.60
N ASN A 288 -1.64 11.10 -5.38
CA ASN A 288 -1.08 10.49 -4.18
C ASN A 288 0.41 10.11 -4.24
N ILE A 289 1.23 10.86 -4.99
CA ILE A 289 2.68 10.61 -5.07
C ILE A 289 3.31 10.94 -3.71
N SER A 290 3.92 9.95 -3.06
CA SER A 290 4.49 10.04 -1.71
C SER A 290 5.91 9.46 -1.56
N SER A 291 6.45 8.88 -2.62
CA SER A 291 7.81 8.30 -2.71
C SER A 291 8.40 8.57 -4.09
N THR A 292 9.71 8.42 -4.25
CA THR A 292 10.36 8.55 -5.58
C THR A 292 9.66 7.63 -6.58
N THR A 293 9.26 8.18 -7.72
CA THR A 293 8.52 7.47 -8.78
C THR A 293 8.92 8.01 -10.13
N TYR A 294 9.15 7.10 -11.06
CA TYR A 294 9.53 7.37 -12.43
C TYR A 294 8.30 7.16 -13.31
N PHE A 295 8.12 8.03 -14.29
CA PHE A 295 7.03 7.97 -15.27
C PHE A 295 7.60 7.97 -16.68
N ARG A 296 7.04 7.15 -17.56
CA ARG A 296 7.26 7.20 -19.02
C ARG A 296 5.95 6.88 -19.74
N THR A 297 5.90 7.01 -21.05
CA THR A 297 4.77 6.49 -21.85
C THR A 297 5.28 5.61 -22.97
N LYS A 298 4.55 4.54 -23.26
CA LYS A 298 4.56 3.91 -24.58
C LYS A 298 3.86 4.83 -25.58
N ALA A 299 4.26 4.80 -26.84
CA ALA A 299 3.57 5.45 -27.94
C ALA A 299 3.53 4.54 -29.18
N ALA A 300 2.41 4.55 -29.90
CA ALA A 300 2.24 3.82 -31.16
C ALA A 300 1.26 4.55 -32.09
N GLN A 301 1.37 4.31 -33.41
CA GLN A 301 0.47 4.89 -34.42
C GLN A 301 -0.84 4.10 -34.58
N ASP A 302 -0.89 2.86 -34.07
CA ASP A 302 -2.11 2.07 -33.92
C ASP A 302 -2.31 1.71 -32.44
N VAL A 303 -3.56 1.71 -31.97
CA VAL A 303 -3.93 1.36 -30.60
C VAL A 303 -3.67 -0.12 -30.29
N ALA A 304 -3.77 -1.00 -31.30
CA ALA A 304 -3.46 -2.42 -31.14
C ALA A 304 -1.98 -2.66 -30.79
N ASN A 305 -1.09 -1.76 -31.25
CA ASN A 305 0.36 -1.90 -31.12
C ASN A 305 0.88 -1.44 -29.74
N LEU A 306 0.07 -0.78 -28.90
CA LEU A 306 0.47 -0.34 -27.55
C LEU A 306 0.70 -1.48 -26.55
N ASN A 307 -0.07 -2.56 -26.69
CA ASN A 307 -0.03 -3.68 -25.74
C ASN A 307 1.09 -4.68 -26.07
N ASN A 308 1.72 -4.58 -27.25
CA ASN A 308 2.87 -5.38 -27.64
C ASN A 308 4.17 -4.56 -27.48
N SER A 309 5.07 -5.00 -26.60
CA SER A 309 6.37 -4.37 -26.35
C SER A 309 7.25 -4.29 -27.60
N PHE A 310 7.07 -5.21 -28.56
CA PHE A 310 7.78 -5.18 -29.84
C PHE A 310 7.28 -4.07 -30.78
N CYS A 311 6.18 -3.39 -30.46
CA CYS A 311 5.45 -2.56 -31.44
C CYS A 311 5.24 -1.10 -31.04
N SER A 312 5.49 -0.74 -29.78
CA SER A 312 5.47 0.63 -29.27
C SER A 312 6.87 1.20 -29.06
N THR A 313 7.04 2.50 -29.26
CA THR A 313 8.23 3.23 -28.78
C THR A 313 8.03 3.69 -27.34
N ILE A 314 9.12 3.95 -26.61
CA ILE A 314 9.07 4.52 -25.26
C ILE A 314 9.54 5.98 -25.26
N SER A 315 8.94 6.81 -24.40
CA SER A 315 9.44 8.14 -24.11
C SER A 315 10.69 8.13 -23.22
N ASP A 316 11.34 9.28 -23.14
CA ASP A 316 12.24 9.59 -22.02
C ASP A 316 11.54 9.40 -20.66
N ILE A 317 12.33 9.28 -19.60
CA ILE A 317 11.85 9.07 -18.22
C ILE A 317 11.72 10.41 -17.50
N PHE A 318 10.52 10.73 -17.01
CA PHE A 318 10.30 11.82 -16.07
C PHE A 318 10.42 11.30 -14.64
N THR A 319 11.37 11.84 -13.88
CA THR A 319 11.63 11.46 -12.49
C THR A 319 10.88 12.38 -11.53
N VAL A 320 10.13 11.82 -10.60
CA VAL A 320 9.65 12.52 -9.40
C VAL A 320 10.48 12.02 -8.21
N SER A 321 11.17 12.93 -7.53
CA SER A 321 12.10 12.61 -6.44
C SER A 321 11.82 13.44 -5.19
N PHE A 322 12.17 12.88 -4.02
CA PHE A 322 11.93 13.50 -2.73
C PHE A 322 13.23 13.95 -2.05
N LEU A 323 13.20 15.18 -1.54
CA LEU A 323 14.27 15.81 -0.77
C LEU A 323 13.87 15.82 0.71
N ASN A 324 14.78 15.39 1.59
CA ASN A 324 14.51 15.29 3.02
C ASN A 324 14.33 16.68 3.65
N SER A 325 13.19 16.91 4.31
CA SER A 325 13.02 18.05 5.21
C SER A 325 14.04 17.98 6.36
N PRO A 326 14.67 19.11 6.76
CA PRO A 326 15.51 19.16 7.94
C PRO A 326 14.69 18.97 9.22
N ALA A 327 15.33 18.45 10.26
CA ALA A 327 14.75 18.44 11.60
C ALA A 327 14.58 19.88 12.11
N ALA A 328 13.45 20.16 12.78
CA ALA A 328 13.16 21.46 13.39
C ALA A 328 14.26 21.88 14.38
N PRO A 329 14.54 23.19 14.54
CA PRO A 329 15.58 23.68 15.43
C PRO A 329 15.22 23.39 16.90
N ILE A 330 16.22 23.16 17.75
CA ILE A 330 16.03 22.85 19.16
C ILE A 330 16.07 24.15 19.97
N SER A 331 15.07 24.39 20.83
CA SER A 331 15.06 25.56 21.72
C SER A 331 16.19 25.48 22.75
N ASN A 332 16.98 26.55 22.88
CA ASN A 332 18.02 26.63 23.92
C ASN A 332 17.45 27.04 25.29
N GLY A 333 16.13 27.23 25.41
CA GLY A 333 15.42 27.61 26.63
C GLY A 333 14.55 28.86 26.45
N ASN A 334 13.51 28.97 27.27
CA ASN A 334 12.74 30.21 27.42
C ASN A 334 13.52 31.21 28.29
N VAL A 335 13.25 32.50 28.14
CA VAL A 335 13.95 33.58 28.86
C VAL A 335 12.96 34.42 29.68
N GLU A 336 13.39 34.82 30.87
CA GLU A 336 12.63 35.61 31.83
C GLU A 336 13.47 36.82 32.26
N ILE A 337 12.86 38.01 32.32
CA ILE A 337 13.53 39.27 32.71
C ILE A 337 12.67 40.10 33.66
N CYS A 338 13.26 41.06 34.38
CA CYS A 338 12.50 42.02 35.18
C CYS A 338 11.82 43.08 34.29
N GLN A 339 10.72 43.62 34.78
CA GLN A 339 10.05 44.76 34.16
C GLN A 339 11.01 45.98 34.11
N ASN A 340 11.19 46.49 32.90
CA ASN A 340 12.15 47.54 32.49
C ASN A 340 13.60 47.07 32.20
N ASP A 341 13.91 45.77 32.26
CA ASP A 341 15.17 45.24 31.72
C ASP A 341 15.20 45.33 30.18
N PRO A 342 16.38 45.45 29.54
CA PRO A 342 16.51 45.38 28.09
C PRO A 342 16.27 43.95 27.58
N PHE A 343 15.54 43.81 26.47
CA PHE A 343 15.23 42.50 25.89
C PHE A 343 16.51 41.77 25.40
N PRO A 344 16.79 40.55 25.90
CA PRO A 344 17.92 39.75 25.47
C PRO A 344 17.60 38.97 24.17
N PRO A 345 18.62 38.48 23.44
CA PRO A 345 18.41 37.55 22.34
C PRO A 345 17.86 36.20 22.82
N LEU A 346 16.81 35.73 22.16
CA LEU A 346 16.40 34.32 22.17
C LEU A 346 17.29 33.53 21.22
N SER A 347 17.52 32.24 21.48
CA SER A 347 18.35 31.39 20.61
C SER A 347 17.87 29.95 20.48
N VAL A 348 18.26 29.33 19.38
CA VAL A 348 17.99 27.91 19.06
C VAL A 348 19.23 27.24 18.46
N SER A 349 19.29 25.92 18.52
CA SER A 349 20.35 25.10 17.93
C SER A 349 19.84 24.34 16.71
N ALA A 350 20.62 24.32 15.62
CA ALA A 350 20.29 23.66 14.36
C ALA A 350 21.53 23.00 13.74
N ASN A 351 21.32 22.16 12.72
CA ASN A 351 22.42 21.56 11.96
C ASN A 351 23.14 22.62 11.10
N THR A 352 24.44 22.47 10.87
CA THR A 352 25.27 23.46 10.14
C THR A 352 24.95 23.58 8.65
N THR A 353 24.21 22.62 8.09
CA THR A 353 23.70 22.65 6.71
C THR A 353 22.32 23.33 6.57
N SER A 354 21.73 23.80 7.68
CA SER A 354 20.40 24.41 7.69
C SER A 354 20.43 25.87 8.13
N GLY A 355 19.74 26.72 7.39
CA GLY A 355 19.37 28.06 7.85
C GLY A 355 18.20 27.99 8.84
N VAL A 356 18.01 29.05 9.63
CA VAL A 356 16.91 29.15 10.62
C VAL A 356 16.15 30.46 10.43
N ASN A 357 14.81 30.39 10.42
CA ASN A 357 13.93 31.54 10.26
C ASN A 357 13.00 31.70 11.47
N TRP A 358 12.77 32.94 11.91
CA TRP A 358 11.96 33.31 13.08
C TRP A 358 10.65 33.97 12.69
N TYR A 359 9.56 33.61 13.36
CA TYR A 359 8.19 34.04 13.08
C TYR A 359 7.41 34.41 14.35
N ASP A 360 6.35 35.20 14.19
CA ASP A 360 5.39 35.58 15.25
C ASP A 360 4.27 34.54 15.49
N ALA A 361 4.14 33.51 14.64
CA ALA A 361 3.09 32.50 14.73
C ALA A 361 3.59 31.06 14.48
N LEU A 362 2.90 30.08 15.08
CA LEU A 362 3.15 28.64 14.90
C LEU A 362 2.97 28.16 13.45
N THR A 363 2.13 28.85 12.68
CA THR A 363 1.87 28.56 11.26
C THR A 363 1.54 29.87 10.54
N GLY A 364 2.09 30.08 9.35
CA GLY A 364 1.99 31.37 8.65
C GLY A 364 2.79 32.45 9.38
N GLY A 365 2.13 33.56 9.73
CA GLY A 365 2.76 34.69 10.44
C GLY A 365 3.71 35.53 9.59
N ASN A 366 4.28 36.56 10.21
CA ASN A 366 5.30 37.42 9.61
C ASN A 366 6.70 36.83 9.89
N LEU A 367 7.57 36.85 8.88
CA LEU A 367 9.00 36.57 9.04
C LEU A 367 9.65 37.73 9.80
N LEU A 368 10.15 37.46 11.01
CA LEU A 368 10.77 38.45 11.89
C LEU A 368 12.27 38.60 11.62
N GLN A 369 12.98 37.48 11.44
CA GLN A 369 14.39 37.45 11.05
C GLN A 369 14.72 36.13 10.35
N SER A 370 15.53 36.16 9.29
CA SER A 370 15.93 34.97 8.52
C SER A 370 17.40 34.62 8.69
N ASN A 371 17.71 33.36 8.36
CA ASN A 371 19.05 32.75 8.39
C ASN A 371 19.87 33.04 9.67
N THR A 372 19.27 32.85 10.85
CA THR A 372 19.91 33.11 12.15
C THR A 372 19.44 32.15 13.25
N THR A 373 20.39 31.65 14.04
CA THR A 373 20.11 30.89 15.27
C THR A 373 19.74 31.77 16.46
N SER A 374 19.72 33.10 16.30
CA SER A 374 19.50 34.08 17.37
C SER A 374 18.64 35.27 16.90
N PHE A 375 17.70 35.71 17.74
CA PHE A 375 16.75 36.79 17.46
C PHE A 375 16.45 37.59 18.73
N THR A 376 16.52 38.92 18.68
CA THR A 376 16.15 39.79 19.80
C THR A 376 14.75 40.38 19.56
N PRO A 377 13.72 39.97 20.33
CA PRO A 377 12.37 40.50 20.18
C PRO A 377 12.22 41.92 20.73
N ALA A 378 11.22 42.65 20.22
CA ALA A 378 10.87 44.01 20.68
C ALA A 378 9.79 44.05 21.77
N ALA A 379 9.30 42.89 22.22
CA ALA A 379 8.30 42.73 23.28
C ALA A 379 8.34 41.29 23.84
N ALA A 380 7.71 41.06 24.99
CA ALA A 380 7.43 39.72 25.51
C ALA A 380 6.44 38.97 24.61
N GLY A 381 6.54 37.64 24.58
CA GLY A 381 5.71 36.77 23.74
C GLY A 381 6.39 35.44 23.42
N THR A 382 5.69 34.58 22.67
CA THR A 382 6.24 33.33 22.13
C THR A 382 6.52 33.51 20.64
N PHE A 383 7.74 33.19 20.24
CA PHE A 383 8.25 33.28 18.88
C PHE A 383 8.58 31.88 18.36
N TYR A 384 8.49 31.67 17.05
CA TYR A 384 8.48 30.34 16.44
C TYR A 384 9.59 30.21 15.40
N THR A 385 10.32 29.09 15.42
CA THR A 385 11.50 28.88 14.58
C THR A 385 11.37 27.64 13.70
N GLU A 386 11.66 27.78 12.42
CA GLU A 386 11.81 26.67 11.46
C GLU A 386 13.24 26.61 10.93
N THR A 387 13.66 25.42 10.51
CA THR A 387 14.88 25.19 9.74
C THR A 387 14.54 25.06 8.26
N TYR A 388 15.47 25.46 7.40
CA TYR A 388 15.45 25.15 5.97
C TYR A 388 16.80 24.64 5.52
N ASP A 389 16.84 23.64 4.65
CA ASP A 389 18.09 23.17 4.05
C ASP A 389 18.64 24.21 3.05
N LEU A 390 19.93 24.52 3.15
CA LEU A 390 20.55 25.62 2.41
C LEU A 390 20.69 25.38 0.89
N ASN A 391 20.50 24.14 0.41
CA ASN A 391 20.62 23.80 -1.02
C ASN A 391 19.25 23.65 -1.68
N SER A 392 18.31 22.99 -1.00
CA SER A 392 16.98 22.64 -1.50
C SER A 392 15.87 23.62 -1.09
N ASN A 393 16.10 24.43 -0.06
CA ASN A 393 15.09 25.24 0.65
C ASN A 393 13.94 24.42 1.26
N CYS A 394 14.08 23.10 1.42
CA CYS A 394 13.08 22.31 2.12
C CYS A 394 12.99 22.70 3.59
N LEU A 395 11.76 22.99 4.05
CA LEU A 395 11.45 23.44 5.41
C LEU A 395 11.26 22.25 6.37
N SER A 396 11.46 22.48 7.66
CA SER A 396 11.03 21.55 8.72
C SER A 396 9.51 21.38 8.75
N THR A 397 9.04 20.21 9.18
CA THR A 397 7.59 19.89 9.30
C THR A 397 6.90 20.66 10.43
N THR A 398 7.65 21.11 11.42
CA THR A 398 7.16 21.86 12.59
C THR A 398 8.02 23.08 12.86
N ARG A 399 7.47 24.02 13.63
CA ARG A 399 8.21 25.13 14.25
C ARG A 399 8.41 24.87 15.74
N THR A 400 9.57 25.28 16.25
CA THR A 400 9.88 25.21 17.67
C THR A 400 9.61 26.56 18.35
N PRO A 401 8.80 26.59 19.43
CA PRO A 401 8.51 27.80 20.18
C PRO A 401 9.66 28.18 21.14
N VAL A 402 9.89 29.47 21.29
CA VAL A 402 10.77 30.07 22.31
C VAL A 402 10.05 31.29 22.90
N THR A 403 9.95 31.36 24.23
CA THR A 403 9.16 32.39 24.92
C THR A 403 10.04 33.35 25.71
N LEU A 404 9.71 34.64 25.63
CA LEU A 404 10.21 35.71 26.51
C LEU A 404 9.10 36.18 27.45
N SER A 405 9.32 36.08 28.77
CA SER A 405 8.42 36.57 29.82
C SER A 405 8.99 37.79 30.57
N ILE A 406 8.11 38.60 31.17
CA ILE A 406 8.46 39.75 32.02
C ILE A 406 7.88 39.56 33.42
N VAL A 407 8.73 39.73 34.42
CA VAL A 407 8.42 39.69 35.85
C VAL A 407 8.12 41.11 36.37
N PRO A 408 6.97 41.37 37.03
CA PRO A 408 6.65 42.70 37.55
C PRO A 408 7.55 43.11 38.74
N LEU A 409 7.75 44.42 38.92
CA LEU A 409 8.57 44.93 40.03
C LEU A 409 7.91 44.74 41.41
N PRO A 410 8.69 44.50 42.48
CA PRO A 410 8.18 44.35 43.84
C PRO A 410 7.65 45.66 44.43
N THR A 411 6.73 45.56 45.40
CA THR A 411 6.01 46.70 46.01
C THR A 411 6.03 46.63 47.54
N ALA A 412 5.95 47.78 48.23
CA ALA A 412 6.00 47.87 49.70
C ALA A 412 5.22 49.08 50.25
N THR A 413 4.75 48.96 51.49
CA THR A 413 4.02 49.98 52.26
C THR A 413 4.34 49.85 53.77
N ILE A 414 4.13 50.92 54.54
CA ILE A 414 4.38 50.99 55.99
C ILE A 414 3.20 51.66 56.71
N SER A 415 2.89 51.21 57.93
CA SER A 415 1.82 51.76 58.79
C SER A 415 2.08 51.51 60.28
N GLY A 416 1.31 52.11 61.18
CA GLY A 416 1.46 51.96 62.64
C GLY A 416 0.50 52.87 63.41
N ILE A 417 0.36 52.68 64.73
CA ILE A 417 -0.57 53.49 65.53
C ILE A 417 0.04 54.85 65.88
N THR A 418 -0.73 55.93 65.71
CA THR A 418 -0.21 57.31 65.72
C THR A 418 -0.42 58.07 67.03
N SER A 419 -0.96 57.43 68.08
CA SER A 419 -1.10 58.00 69.43
C SER A 419 -1.21 56.92 70.50
N ILE A 420 -0.64 57.16 71.68
CA ILE A 420 -0.51 56.26 72.83
C ILE A 420 -0.74 57.02 74.15
N CYS A 421 -0.67 56.33 75.29
CA CYS A 421 -0.53 56.99 76.60
C CYS A 421 0.97 57.16 76.95
N ALA A 422 1.31 58.17 77.76
CA ALA A 422 2.68 58.37 78.21
C ALA A 422 3.20 57.14 78.99
N GLY A 423 4.27 56.50 78.48
CA GLY A 423 4.84 55.29 79.07
C GLY A 423 4.52 53.97 78.35
N ASN A 424 3.86 54.01 77.18
CA ASN A 424 3.55 52.82 76.37
C ASN A 424 4.49 52.68 75.15
N SER A 425 4.44 51.52 74.47
CA SER A 425 5.02 51.26 73.14
C SER A 425 3.93 50.96 72.09
N THR A 426 4.32 50.77 70.83
CA THR A 426 3.41 50.42 69.70
C THR A 426 4.05 49.42 68.74
N VAL A 427 3.26 48.88 67.80
CA VAL A 427 3.73 48.12 66.63
C VAL A 427 3.66 49.00 65.37
N ILE A 428 4.60 48.75 64.46
CA ILE A 428 4.73 49.27 63.09
C ILE A 428 4.64 48.06 62.15
N ASN A 429 3.83 48.16 61.10
CA ASN A 429 3.54 47.08 60.16
C ASN A 429 4.09 47.42 58.77
N PHE A 430 4.66 46.43 58.09
CA PHE A 430 5.15 46.48 56.72
C PHE A 430 4.34 45.51 55.87
N ASN A 431 3.94 45.90 54.65
CA ASN A 431 3.16 45.05 53.76
C ASN A 431 3.53 45.28 52.29
N GLY A 432 3.68 44.23 51.50
CA GLY A 432 4.22 44.30 50.14
C GLY A 432 4.26 42.95 49.41
N THR A 433 5.24 42.78 48.52
CA THR A 433 5.44 41.53 47.76
C THR A 433 5.87 40.36 48.65
N PRO A 434 5.20 39.19 48.59
CA PRO A 434 5.57 38.01 49.40
C PRO A 434 7.04 37.60 49.30
N ASN A 435 7.64 37.26 50.45
CA ASN A 435 9.03 36.81 50.63
C ASN A 435 10.11 37.86 50.24
N ALA A 436 9.74 39.09 49.89
CA ALA A 436 10.67 40.15 49.52
C ALA A 436 11.28 40.86 50.73
N GLU A 437 12.50 41.38 50.59
CA GLU A 437 13.21 42.10 51.66
C GLU A 437 13.08 43.61 51.50
N ILE A 438 12.61 44.29 52.55
CA ILE A 438 12.46 45.75 52.63
C ILE A 438 13.64 46.37 53.37
N THR A 439 14.12 47.52 52.87
CA THR A 439 15.02 48.43 53.58
C THR A 439 14.24 49.65 54.11
N TYR A 440 14.47 50.05 55.36
CA TYR A 440 13.81 51.17 56.03
C TYR A 440 14.74 51.87 57.04
N THR A 441 14.32 53.03 57.58
CA THR A 441 15.06 53.84 58.58
C THR A 441 14.13 54.28 59.72
N ILE A 442 14.72 54.69 60.85
CA ILE A 442 14.00 55.26 62.01
C ILE A 442 14.59 56.64 62.30
N ASP A 443 13.74 57.67 62.36
CA ASP A 443 14.05 59.08 62.60
C ASP A 443 15.23 59.64 61.77
N GLY A 444 15.43 59.10 60.56
CA GLY A 444 16.53 59.47 59.65
C GLY A 444 17.88 58.82 59.96
N GLY A 445 17.90 57.76 60.77
CA GLY A 445 19.08 56.95 61.07
C GLY A 445 19.50 56.00 59.93
N ALA A 446 20.40 55.06 60.25
CA ALA A 446 20.95 54.11 59.29
C ALA A 446 19.95 53.02 58.85
N ASP A 447 20.14 52.52 57.62
CA ASP A 447 19.32 51.49 56.99
C ASP A 447 19.18 50.22 57.87
N GLN A 448 17.95 49.75 57.97
CA GLN A 448 17.48 48.54 58.65
C GLN A 448 16.76 47.65 57.64
N PHE A 449 16.83 46.33 57.83
CA PHE A 449 16.24 45.35 56.91
C PHE A 449 15.10 44.57 57.59
N ILE A 450 14.07 44.24 56.82
CA ILE A 450 12.98 43.36 57.28
C ILE A 450 12.43 42.55 56.09
N THR A 451 12.49 41.22 56.20
CA THR A 451 11.92 40.31 55.19
C THR A 451 10.42 40.15 55.42
N LEU A 452 9.63 40.29 54.36
CA LEU A 452 8.20 39.97 54.36
C LEU A 452 8.01 38.45 54.35
N ASP A 453 6.94 37.97 54.98
CA ASP A 453 6.57 36.56 54.95
C ASP A 453 5.93 36.13 53.62
N ALA A 454 5.50 34.86 53.53
CA ALA A 454 4.84 34.30 52.35
C ALA A 454 3.44 34.89 52.06
N THR A 455 2.91 35.76 52.93
CA THR A 455 1.70 36.55 52.69
C THR A 455 2.00 38.00 52.25
N GLY A 456 3.27 38.42 52.33
CA GLY A 456 3.70 39.78 52.04
C GLY A 456 3.75 40.70 53.25
N PHE A 457 3.79 40.16 54.48
CA PHE A 457 3.63 40.94 55.71
C PHE A 457 4.84 40.82 56.68
N ALA A 458 5.11 41.88 57.46
CA ALA A 458 6.04 41.85 58.59
C ALA A 458 5.73 42.94 59.63
N THR A 459 6.23 42.79 60.86
CA THR A 459 5.97 43.73 61.99
C THR A 459 7.20 44.05 62.82
N LEU A 460 7.28 45.28 63.32
CA LEU A 460 8.31 45.81 64.22
C LEU A 460 7.67 46.45 65.45
N THR A 461 8.09 46.09 66.66
CA THR A 461 7.61 46.74 67.90
C THR A 461 8.56 47.87 68.30
N SER A 462 8.02 49.06 68.57
CA SER A 462 8.77 50.21 69.04
C SER A 462 9.29 50.01 70.48
N PRO A 463 10.36 50.72 70.89
CA PRO A 463 10.61 50.94 72.31
C PRO A 463 9.45 51.70 72.97
N VAL A 464 9.46 51.77 74.30
CA VAL A 464 8.53 52.63 75.07
C VAL A 464 8.82 54.09 74.78
N LEU A 465 7.78 54.87 74.48
CA LEU A 465 7.89 56.26 74.03
C LEU A 465 7.36 57.24 75.08
N SER A 466 8.17 58.26 75.36
CA SER A 466 7.82 59.45 76.15
C SER A 466 7.66 60.71 75.28
N ALA A 467 7.95 60.59 73.97
CA ALA A 467 7.86 61.63 72.95
C ALA A 467 7.66 60.99 71.56
N ASN A 468 7.41 61.81 70.55
CA ASN A 468 7.10 61.38 69.18
C ASN A 468 8.35 60.80 68.46
N SER A 469 8.17 59.82 67.56
CA SER A 469 9.22 59.17 66.75
C SER A 469 8.63 58.71 65.40
N THR A 470 9.46 58.58 64.35
CA THR A 470 9.07 58.36 62.95
C THR A 470 9.83 57.22 62.26
N TYR A 471 9.18 56.47 61.37
CA TYR A 471 9.74 55.33 60.62
C TYR A 471 9.52 55.53 59.11
N SER A 472 10.50 55.22 58.24
CA SER A 472 10.47 55.54 56.79
C SER A 472 11.07 54.46 55.88
N LEU A 473 10.46 54.17 54.72
CA LEU A 473 10.95 53.20 53.72
C LEU A 473 12.09 53.73 52.82
N VAL A 474 12.88 52.81 52.25
CA VAL A 474 13.99 53.09 51.31
C VAL A 474 13.91 52.25 50.02
N SER A 475 13.84 50.91 50.10
CA SER A 475 13.87 50.02 48.93
C SER A 475 13.32 48.62 49.23
N ILE A 476 13.16 47.80 48.18
CA ILE A 476 12.72 46.40 48.25
C ILE A 476 13.41 45.52 47.18
N THR A 477 13.66 44.25 47.50
CA THR A 477 14.23 43.24 46.57
C THR A 477 13.43 41.93 46.60
N SER A 478 13.14 41.35 45.42
CA SER A 478 12.41 40.09 45.26
C SER A 478 13.36 38.87 45.21
N PRO A 479 13.03 37.72 45.83
CA PRO A 479 13.93 36.56 45.96
C PRO A 479 13.91 35.56 44.78
N ILE A 480 13.32 35.92 43.64
CA ILE A 480 13.10 35.03 42.48
C ILE A 480 14.27 35.05 41.47
N SER A 481 14.19 34.15 40.47
CA SER A 481 15.20 33.85 39.43
C SER A 481 15.81 35.09 38.78
N ALA A 482 14.97 36.06 38.40
CA ALA A 482 15.39 37.41 38.07
C ALA A 482 15.27 38.28 39.34
N SER A 483 16.40 38.73 39.90
CA SER A 483 16.46 39.42 41.21
C SER A 483 16.04 40.90 41.13
N CYS A 484 14.76 41.12 40.80
CA CYS A 484 14.18 42.44 40.62
C CYS A 484 14.21 43.25 41.93
N ASN A 485 14.73 44.47 41.87
CA ASN A 485 14.82 45.41 42.99
C ASN A 485 14.26 46.78 42.62
N GLN A 486 13.77 47.54 43.61
CA GLN A 486 13.23 48.88 43.40
C GLN A 486 13.34 49.78 44.65
N THR A 487 13.58 51.08 44.45
CA THR A 487 13.45 52.12 45.49
C THR A 487 11.96 52.39 45.80
N ILE A 488 11.59 52.57 47.08
CA ILE A 488 10.21 52.84 47.53
C ILE A 488 10.22 53.81 48.73
N ALA A 489 9.20 54.69 48.83
CA ALA A 489 9.07 55.69 49.89
C ALA A 489 7.71 55.61 50.62
N GLY A 490 7.70 55.94 51.92
CA GLY A 490 6.51 56.02 52.80
C GLY A 490 6.93 56.09 54.28
N SER A 491 6.10 56.62 55.20
CA SER A 491 6.46 56.81 56.62
C SER A 491 5.29 56.97 57.63
N VAL A 492 5.56 56.91 58.95
CA VAL A 492 4.56 56.99 60.06
C VAL A 492 5.11 57.58 61.41
N THR A 493 4.29 58.26 62.24
CA THR A 493 4.67 59.06 63.48
C THR A 493 3.60 59.02 64.65
N ILE A 494 3.90 59.36 65.94
CA ILE A 494 3.17 58.94 67.21
C ILE A 494 2.90 60.08 68.32
N LEU A 495 1.82 60.08 69.21
CA LEU A 495 1.27 61.20 70.15
C LEU A 495 0.52 60.82 71.55
N VAL A 496 -0.15 61.73 72.39
CA VAL A 496 -0.76 61.56 73.83
C VAL A 496 -1.95 62.55 74.34
N ASN A 497 -2.80 62.32 75.43
CA ASN A 497 -3.95 63.17 76.04
C ASN A 497 -4.44 63.01 77.60
N PRO A 498 -5.67 63.46 78.12
CA PRO A 498 -6.24 63.37 79.57
C PRO A 498 -7.79 62.95 79.93
N PRO A 499 -8.27 62.75 81.25
CA PRO A 499 -9.55 62.24 82.01
C PRO A 499 -11.16 62.30 81.70
N PRO A 500 -12.12 61.50 82.36
CA PRO A 500 -13.52 61.01 81.87
C PRO A 500 -14.82 60.64 82.80
N THR A 501 -16.04 60.15 82.29
CA THR A 501 -17.25 59.41 82.96
C THR A 501 -18.35 58.62 82.02
N ALA A 502 -19.34 57.75 82.46
CA ALA A 502 -20.23 56.82 81.60
C ALA A 502 -21.62 56.10 82.06
N SER A 503 -22.43 55.41 81.15
CA SER A 503 -23.71 54.54 81.30
C SER A 503 -24.23 53.71 80.01
N ILE A 504 -25.31 52.84 79.97
CA ILE A 504 -25.70 51.76 78.89
C ILE A 504 -27.22 51.40 78.49
N SER A 505 -27.52 50.80 77.29
CA SER A 505 -28.73 50.06 76.75
C SER A 505 -28.46 49.08 75.52
N GLY A 506 -29.41 48.41 74.78
CA GLY A 506 -29.13 47.53 73.57
C GLY A 506 -30.20 46.57 72.94
N ASP A 507 -29.78 45.66 72.01
CA ASP A 507 -30.55 44.68 71.16
C ASP A 507 -31.09 43.39 71.88
N THR A 508 -31.76 42.45 71.16
CA THR A 508 -32.36 41.21 71.73
C THR A 508 -32.08 39.85 71.05
N SER A 509 -31.93 39.73 69.72
CA SER A 509 -31.74 38.41 69.04
C SER A 509 -30.86 38.47 67.78
N LEU A 510 -29.93 37.51 67.63
CA LEU A 510 -28.80 37.56 66.69
C LEU A 510 -28.46 36.17 66.12
N CYS A 511 -27.65 36.09 65.06
CA CYS A 511 -27.06 34.81 64.60
C CYS A 511 -25.80 34.41 65.38
N LEU A 512 -25.42 33.14 65.25
CA LEU A 512 -24.23 32.53 65.84
C LEU A 512 -22.97 33.16 65.25
N GLY A 513 -22.41 34.12 65.96
CA GLY A 513 -21.25 34.91 65.51
C GLY A 513 -21.60 36.27 64.91
N ASP A 514 -22.87 36.69 64.92
CA ASP A 514 -23.25 38.07 64.59
C ASP A 514 -22.72 39.05 65.64
N ASN A 515 -22.71 40.33 65.24
CA ASN A 515 -22.34 41.44 66.10
C ASN A 515 -23.61 42.13 66.63
N GLY A 516 -23.89 42.00 67.94
CA GLY A 516 -25.04 42.64 68.59
C GLY A 516 -24.79 44.08 68.98
N SER A 517 -25.82 44.94 68.97
CA SER A 517 -25.69 46.36 69.30
C SER A 517 -26.04 46.64 70.78
N ILE A 518 -25.21 47.44 71.45
CA ILE A 518 -25.50 48.09 72.74
C ILE A 518 -25.13 49.57 72.68
N GLN A 519 -25.90 50.46 73.31
CA GLN A 519 -25.68 51.91 73.28
C GLN A 519 -25.29 52.46 74.65
N PHE A 520 -24.16 53.16 74.73
CA PHE A 520 -23.65 53.81 75.95
C PHE A 520 -23.83 55.33 75.91
N VAL A 521 -23.98 55.98 77.09
CA VAL A 521 -24.18 57.44 77.24
C VAL A 521 -23.44 57.98 78.48
N GLY A 522 -22.80 59.15 78.45
CA GLY A 522 -22.01 59.72 79.57
C GLY A 522 -21.15 60.93 79.20
N THR A 523 -19.90 61.01 79.68
CA THR A 523 -18.99 62.14 79.36
C THR A 523 -18.56 62.11 77.89
N PRO A 524 -18.58 63.27 77.19
CA PRO A 524 -18.01 63.39 75.86
C PRO A 524 -16.56 62.90 75.75
N ASN A 525 -16.27 62.06 74.75
CA ASN A 525 -14.95 61.45 74.51
C ASN A 525 -14.46 60.51 75.64
N ALA A 526 -15.35 59.95 76.47
CA ALA A 526 -14.99 59.03 77.55
C ALA A 526 -15.21 57.53 77.22
N THR A 527 -14.26 56.72 77.65
CA THR A 527 -14.02 55.29 77.39
C THR A 527 -14.71 54.37 78.43
N VAL A 528 -16.04 54.26 78.40
CA VAL A 528 -16.85 53.36 79.26
C VAL A 528 -16.32 51.93 79.28
N PHE A 529 -16.08 51.33 80.46
CA PHE A 529 -15.83 49.88 80.57
C PHE A 529 -17.08 49.08 80.97
N TYR A 530 -17.14 47.84 80.50
CA TYR A 530 -18.21 46.88 80.74
C TYR A 530 -17.74 45.42 80.58
N THR A 531 -18.25 44.53 81.41
CA THR A 531 -18.12 43.07 81.33
C THR A 531 -19.16 42.44 80.41
N ILE A 532 -18.88 41.22 79.94
CA ILE A 532 -19.83 40.33 79.25
C ILE A 532 -19.84 38.98 79.98
N ASP A 533 -21.03 38.42 80.21
CA ASP A 533 -21.31 37.16 80.92
C ASP A 533 -20.63 37.01 82.29
N ASN A 534 -20.47 38.14 82.99
CA ASN A 534 -19.70 38.27 84.25
C ASN A 534 -18.20 37.95 84.12
N GLY A 535 -17.67 37.91 82.89
CA GLY A 535 -16.26 37.81 82.55
C GLY A 535 -15.50 39.14 82.68
N PRO A 536 -14.39 39.33 81.92
CA PRO A 536 -13.49 40.47 82.09
C PRO A 536 -14.06 41.82 81.59
N SER A 537 -13.52 42.91 82.13
CA SER A 537 -13.92 44.30 81.86
C SER A 537 -13.36 44.80 80.51
N GLN A 538 -14.21 44.91 79.50
CA GLN A 538 -13.97 45.50 78.16
C GLN A 538 -14.24 47.02 78.18
N PHE A 539 -14.08 47.77 77.08
CA PHE A 539 -14.45 49.20 77.04
C PHE A 539 -14.83 49.81 75.67
N THR A 540 -15.33 51.06 75.67
CA THR A 540 -15.74 51.83 74.47
C THR A 540 -15.78 53.34 74.65
N VAL A 541 -15.53 54.13 73.60
CA VAL A 541 -15.44 55.60 73.65
C VAL A 541 -16.73 56.31 73.20
N LEU A 542 -17.39 56.99 74.13
CA LEU A 542 -18.44 58.00 73.95
C LEU A 542 -18.00 59.12 72.98
N ASN A 543 -18.88 59.56 72.09
CA ASN A 543 -18.62 60.61 71.10
C ASN A 543 -18.55 62.02 71.73
N ALA A 544 -18.41 63.06 70.90
CA ALA A 544 -18.31 64.45 71.34
C ALA A 544 -19.58 65.05 71.99
N ILE A 545 -20.72 64.35 71.97
CA ILE A 545 -21.93 64.70 72.74
C ILE A 545 -22.20 63.74 73.91
N GLY A 546 -21.34 62.73 74.10
CA GLY A 546 -21.44 61.79 75.20
C GLY A 546 -22.13 60.46 74.88
N GLU A 547 -22.22 60.01 73.63
CA GLU A 547 -22.91 58.76 73.25
C GLU A 547 -22.05 57.80 72.44
N LYS A 548 -22.19 56.48 72.62
CA LYS A 548 -21.52 55.47 71.78
C LYS A 548 -22.27 54.16 71.71
N THR A 549 -22.71 53.82 70.50
CA THR A 549 -23.08 52.45 70.15
C THR A 549 -21.83 51.58 69.99
N VAL A 550 -21.91 50.35 70.51
CA VAL A 550 -20.91 49.30 70.51
C VAL A 550 -21.50 48.07 69.85
N ALA A 551 -20.71 47.48 68.96
CA ALA A 551 -20.89 46.09 68.58
C ALA A 551 -20.26 45.19 69.64
N ILE A 552 -21.05 44.29 70.25
CA ILE A 552 -20.51 43.07 70.85
C ILE A 552 -20.36 42.08 69.72
N SER A 553 -19.12 41.86 69.31
CA SER A 553 -18.83 41.00 68.18
C SER A 553 -18.93 39.51 68.53
N ASN A 554 -19.30 38.69 67.55
CA ASN A 554 -19.25 37.23 67.62
C ASN A 554 -20.07 36.60 68.77
N VAL A 555 -21.35 36.98 68.88
CA VAL A 555 -22.26 36.45 69.92
C VAL A 555 -22.59 34.99 69.61
N THR A 556 -22.01 34.05 70.38
CA THR A 556 -22.07 32.60 70.07
C THR A 556 -22.95 31.78 71.01
N THR A 557 -23.36 32.33 72.16
CA THR A 557 -24.38 31.76 73.06
C THR A 557 -25.29 32.87 73.59
N THR A 558 -26.36 32.53 74.32
CA THR A 558 -27.20 33.51 75.03
C THR A 558 -26.33 34.30 76.01
N THR A 559 -26.15 35.60 75.75
CA THR A 559 -25.10 36.43 76.37
C THR A 559 -25.67 37.63 77.10
N VAL A 560 -25.16 37.88 78.31
CA VAL A 560 -25.50 38.99 79.22
C VAL A 560 -24.37 40.02 79.23
N VAL A 561 -24.67 41.31 79.42
CA VAL A 561 -23.69 42.41 79.29
C VAL A 561 -23.84 43.37 80.47
N ARG A 562 -22.76 43.81 81.11
CA ARG A 562 -22.82 44.65 82.33
C ARG A 562 -21.68 45.68 82.47
N ILE A 563 -21.97 46.98 82.61
CA ILE A 563 -21.00 48.06 82.89
C ILE A 563 -20.11 47.81 84.12
N THR A 564 -18.87 48.30 84.09
CA THR A 564 -17.88 48.19 85.17
C THR A 564 -16.92 49.37 85.39
N GLU A 565 -16.59 50.24 84.44
CA GLU A 565 -15.62 51.36 84.64
C GLU A 565 -15.76 52.46 83.56
N VAL A 566 -14.81 53.38 83.43
CA VAL A 566 -14.68 54.39 82.37
C VAL A 566 -13.30 55.10 82.40
N SER A 567 -12.55 55.16 81.28
CA SER A 567 -11.35 56.01 81.07
C SER A 567 -11.62 57.16 80.07
N THR A 568 -10.66 57.95 79.60
CA THR A 568 -10.87 58.89 78.45
C THR A 568 -10.25 58.39 77.16
N ALA A 569 -10.66 58.98 76.05
CA ALA A 569 -10.07 58.78 74.74
C ALA A 569 -9.03 59.85 74.39
N GLY A 570 -8.18 59.53 73.42
CA GLY A 570 -7.10 60.40 72.92
C GLY A 570 -5.67 59.95 73.29
N GLY A 571 -5.50 58.90 74.09
CA GLY A 571 -4.18 58.49 74.62
C GLY A 571 -3.95 58.97 76.05
N SER A 572 -4.96 58.76 76.92
CA SER A 572 -5.25 59.65 78.05
C SER A 572 -5.32 59.02 79.45
N GLY A 573 -4.96 57.75 79.59
CA GLY A 573 -4.30 57.18 80.78
C GLY A 573 -5.01 57.13 82.15
N CYS A 574 -6.27 57.54 82.34
CA CYS A 574 -6.92 57.61 83.67
C CYS A 574 -8.41 57.18 83.68
N SER A 575 -8.93 56.58 84.78
CA SER A 575 -10.23 55.86 84.81
C SER A 575 -11.04 55.81 86.17
N GLN A 576 -12.29 55.27 86.17
CA GLN A 576 -13.28 55.23 87.30
C GLN A 576 -14.41 54.16 87.20
N THR A 577 -14.84 53.47 88.28
CA THR A 577 -15.69 52.22 88.33
C THR A 577 -17.24 52.36 88.37
N LEU A 578 -18.06 51.41 87.81
CA LEU A 578 -19.55 51.45 87.57
C LEU A 578 -20.31 50.05 87.56
N SER A 579 -21.64 49.91 87.18
CA SER A 579 -22.42 48.62 87.37
C SER A 579 -23.76 48.15 86.60
N GLN A 580 -24.35 48.76 85.54
CA GLN A 580 -25.69 48.36 84.91
C GLN A 580 -25.68 47.15 83.90
N LEU A 581 -26.81 46.52 83.45
CA LEU A 581 -26.82 45.32 82.52
C LEU A 581 -27.96 45.11 81.45
N ILE A 582 -27.78 44.19 80.45
CA ILE A 582 -28.72 43.72 79.36
C ILE A 582 -28.44 42.26 78.84
N THR A 583 -29.22 41.64 77.91
CA THR A 583 -29.08 40.22 77.41
C THR A 583 -29.54 39.97 75.95
N PHE A 584 -28.89 39.05 75.21
CA PHE A 584 -29.21 38.58 73.83
C PHE A 584 -29.51 37.07 73.72
N THR A 585 -30.21 36.64 72.65
CA THR A 585 -30.42 35.22 72.26
C THR A 585 -29.84 34.90 70.87
N VAL A 586 -29.31 33.68 70.64
CA VAL A 586 -28.53 33.30 69.44
C VAL A 586 -29.19 32.20 68.58
N VAL A 587 -29.15 32.35 67.26
CA VAL A 587 -29.60 31.38 66.24
C VAL A 587 -28.40 30.71 65.55
N PRO A 588 -28.30 29.36 65.49
CA PRO A 588 -27.18 28.66 64.85
C PRO A 588 -26.93 29.02 63.38
N LEU A 589 -25.66 28.97 62.95
CA LEU A 589 -25.31 29.14 61.54
C LEU A 589 -25.78 27.95 60.67
N PRO A 590 -26.10 28.18 59.38
CA PRO A 590 -26.46 27.12 58.47
C PRO A 590 -25.23 26.31 58.03
N ILE A 591 -25.31 24.98 58.18
CA ILE A 591 -24.29 24.04 57.69
C ILE A 591 -24.66 23.53 56.29
N ALA A 592 -23.66 23.19 55.48
CA ALA A 592 -23.84 22.45 54.24
C ALA A 592 -22.57 21.68 53.83
N THR A 593 -22.77 20.64 53.02
CA THR A 593 -21.74 19.81 52.38
C THR A 593 -22.15 19.49 50.94
N ILE A 594 -21.17 19.19 50.10
CA ILE A 594 -21.36 18.79 48.69
C ILE A 594 -20.78 17.40 48.43
N SER A 595 -21.46 16.62 47.59
CA SER A 595 -21.04 15.29 47.16
C SER A 595 -21.44 15.06 45.71
N ALA A 596 -20.84 14.06 45.06
CA ALA A 596 -21.17 13.65 43.70
C ALA A 596 -21.45 12.14 43.66
N ASN A 597 -22.34 11.70 42.76
CA ASN A 597 -22.59 10.27 42.54
C ASN A 597 -21.38 9.53 41.94
N GLN A 598 -20.49 10.24 41.24
CA GLN A 598 -19.23 9.76 40.69
C GLN A 598 -18.18 10.87 40.81
N THR A 599 -16.91 10.53 41.06
CA THR A 599 -15.78 11.50 41.15
C THR A 599 -14.79 11.41 39.99
N ALA A 600 -14.98 10.44 39.09
CA ALA A 600 -14.32 10.36 37.79
C ALA A 600 -15.34 9.88 36.76
N VAL A 601 -15.38 10.52 35.60
CA VAL A 601 -16.30 10.21 34.48
C VAL A 601 -15.57 10.37 33.14
N CYS A 602 -16.22 10.06 32.02
CA CYS A 602 -15.67 10.24 30.69
C CYS A 602 -15.84 11.67 30.17
N ASP A 603 -15.04 12.06 29.20
CA ASP A 603 -15.20 13.35 28.49
C ASP A 603 -16.62 13.45 27.91
N GLY A 604 -17.37 14.46 28.35
CA GLY A 604 -18.76 14.70 27.93
C GLY A 604 -19.85 14.10 28.82
N ASP A 605 -19.51 13.29 29.83
CA ASP A 605 -20.48 12.74 30.78
C ASP A 605 -21.13 13.82 31.67
N THR A 606 -22.28 13.50 32.27
CA THR A 606 -22.94 14.34 33.28
C THR A 606 -22.88 13.69 34.66
N VAL A 607 -22.67 14.51 35.69
CA VAL A 607 -22.59 14.10 37.10
C VAL A 607 -23.80 14.62 37.86
N VAL A 608 -24.28 13.86 38.86
CA VAL A 608 -25.30 14.35 39.79
C VAL A 608 -24.63 14.76 41.09
N LEU A 609 -24.58 16.07 41.32
CA LEU A 609 -24.17 16.68 42.58
C LEU A 609 -25.33 16.61 43.58
N THR A 610 -25.04 16.18 44.80
CA THR A 610 -25.98 16.17 45.92
C THR A 610 -25.48 17.11 47.01
N PHE A 611 -26.30 18.10 47.31
CA PHE A 611 -26.09 19.10 48.35
C PHE A 611 -26.92 18.73 49.57
N THR A 612 -26.31 18.76 50.76
CA THR A 612 -27.01 18.49 52.03
C THR A 612 -26.65 19.51 53.08
N GLY A 613 -27.60 19.95 53.91
CA GLY A 613 -27.38 21.03 54.88
C GLY A 613 -28.61 21.39 55.70
N THR A 614 -28.63 22.60 56.28
CA THR A 614 -29.76 23.08 57.08
C THR A 614 -31.04 23.21 56.25
N PRO A 615 -32.19 22.63 56.66
CA PRO A 615 -33.44 22.69 55.89
C PRO A 615 -33.92 24.11 55.55
N ASN A 616 -34.34 24.32 54.30
CA ASN A 616 -34.81 25.60 53.76
C ASN A 616 -33.76 26.74 53.75
N SER A 617 -32.45 26.41 53.75
CA SER A 617 -31.38 27.37 53.46
C SER A 617 -31.08 27.44 51.96
N GLN A 618 -30.62 28.60 51.49
CA GLN A 618 -30.03 28.76 50.17
C GLN A 618 -28.52 28.52 50.26
N LEU A 619 -27.95 27.82 49.28
CA LEU A 619 -26.51 27.63 49.15
C LEU A 619 -25.96 28.46 47.98
N THR A 620 -24.74 28.95 48.13
CA THR A 620 -23.92 29.52 47.06
C THR A 620 -22.75 28.59 46.76
N TYR A 621 -22.51 28.29 45.48
CA TYR A 621 -21.37 27.49 45.02
C TYR A 621 -20.72 28.10 43.78
N THR A 622 -19.53 27.61 43.42
CA THR A 622 -18.80 27.97 42.19
C THR A 622 -18.35 26.72 41.46
N GLU A 623 -18.15 26.87 40.15
CA GLU A 623 -17.58 25.88 39.25
C GLU A 623 -16.22 26.41 38.77
N ASN A 624 -15.13 25.67 39.03
CA ASN A 624 -13.75 26.07 38.73
C ASN A 624 -13.33 27.47 39.24
N ASN A 625 -13.91 27.90 40.38
CA ASN A 625 -13.77 29.24 40.97
C ASN A 625 -14.31 30.39 40.07
N GLY A 626 -15.23 30.08 39.16
CA GLY A 626 -15.96 31.04 38.33
C GLY A 626 -17.05 31.82 39.09
N VAL A 627 -18.11 32.21 38.39
CA VAL A 627 -19.20 33.02 38.96
C VAL A 627 -19.99 32.22 40.00
N ASN A 628 -20.35 32.89 41.11
CA ASN A 628 -21.24 32.34 42.13
C ASN A 628 -22.62 31.96 41.54
N GLN A 629 -23.02 30.71 41.72
CA GLN A 629 -24.35 30.18 41.44
C GLN A 629 -25.05 29.82 42.75
N THR A 630 -26.39 29.68 42.74
CA THR A 630 -27.18 29.36 43.94
C THR A 630 -28.10 28.15 43.74
N ILE A 631 -28.43 27.47 44.85
CA ILE A 631 -29.38 26.36 44.90
C ILE A 631 -30.07 26.31 46.27
N ASP A 632 -31.40 26.14 46.29
CA ASP A 632 -32.20 26.11 47.53
C ASP A 632 -32.34 24.68 48.06
N LEU A 633 -32.06 24.47 49.35
CA LEU A 633 -32.33 23.19 50.03
C LEU A 633 -33.81 23.08 50.37
N ASN A 634 -34.39 21.90 50.13
CA ASN A 634 -35.77 21.61 50.49
C ASN A 634 -35.98 21.49 52.03
N GLY A 635 -37.23 21.21 52.43
CA GLY A 635 -37.61 21.03 53.83
C GLY A 635 -36.99 19.82 54.56
N SER A 636 -36.22 18.96 53.88
CA SER A 636 -35.38 17.93 54.51
C SER A 636 -33.89 18.27 54.54
N GLY A 637 -33.49 19.45 54.03
CA GLY A 637 -32.08 19.87 53.97
C GLY A 637 -31.32 19.28 52.80
N THR A 638 -31.98 19.01 51.67
CA THR A 638 -31.35 18.38 50.50
C THR A 638 -31.68 19.12 49.18
N ALA A 639 -30.75 19.08 48.23
CA ALA A 639 -30.97 19.46 46.84
C ALA A 639 -30.01 18.68 45.91
N THR A 640 -30.36 18.59 44.63
CA THR A 640 -29.57 17.86 43.62
C THR A 640 -29.47 18.66 42.32
N LEU A 641 -28.29 18.65 41.70
CA LEU A 641 -28.03 19.27 40.40
C LEU A 641 -27.36 18.25 39.48
N THR A 642 -27.92 18.05 38.29
CA THR A 642 -27.20 17.39 37.20
C THR A 642 -26.34 18.43 36.49
N THR A 643 -25.05 18.16 36.31
CA THR A 643 -24.13 19.05 35.60
C THR A 643 -24.44 19.10 34.10
N GLN A 644 -23.86 20.07 33.40
CA GLN A 644 -23.66 19.93 31.95
C GLN A 644 -22.56 18.89 31.68
N ALA A 645 -22.33 18.59 30.39
CA ALA A 645 -21.27 17.69 29.92
C ALA A 645 -19.89 18.16 30.42
N ILE A 646 -19.19 17.31 31.18
CA ILE A 646 -17.91 17.63 31.82
C ILE A 646 -16.78 17.29 30.85
N THR A 647 -16.14 18.32 30.28
CA THR A 647 -15.09 18.18 29.24
C THR A 647 -13.69 18.68 29.67
N THR A 648 -13.60 19.34 30.83
CA THR A 648 -12.32 19.52 31.56
C THR A 648 -12.51 19.16 33.03
N ALA A 649 -11.47 18.67 33.70
CA ALA A 649 -11.54 18.24 35.10
C ALA A 649 -12.01 19.41 35.99
N THR A 650 -13.18 19.25 36.61
CA THR A 650 -13.97 20.38 37.13
C THR A 650 -14.24 20.25 38.62
N THR A 651 -14.00 21.34 39.36
CA THR A 651 -14.20 21.42 40.81
C THR A 651 -15.41 22.27 41.14
N PHE A 652 -16.41 21.66 41.78
CA PHE A 652 -17.56 22.33 42.37
C PHE A 652 -17.26 22.62 43.83
N ARG A 653 -17.25 23.91 44.20
CA ARG A 653 -16.88 24.38 45.54
C ARG A 653 -18.03 25.19 46.15
N LEU A 654 -18.50 24.78 47.33
CA LEU A 654 -19.39 25.60 48.15
C LEU A 654 -18.66 26.88 48.58
N VAL A 655 -19.41 27.97 48.66
CA VAL A 655 -18.92 29.31 49.05
C VAL A 655 -19.67 29.83 50.28
N LYS A 656 -20.99 29.60 50.34
CA LYS A 656 -21.85 30.10 51.41
C LYS A 656 -23.09 29.22 51.61
N ALA A 657 -23.65 29.21 52.82
CA ALA A 657 -25.04 28.83 53.09
C ALA A 657 -25.74 29.98 53.82
N GLU A 658 -27.05 30.20 53.59
CA GLU A 658 -27.82 31.29 54.22
C GLU A 658 -29.28 30.94 54.52
N LEU A 659 -29.79 31.42 55.65
CA LEU A 659 -31.19 31.26 56.06
C LEU A 659 -32.06 32.34 55.43
N LEU A 660 -33.18 31.93 54.81
CA LEU A 660 -34.12 32.83 54.13
C LEU A 660 -35.17 33.47 55.07
N GLN A 661 -34.91 33.51 56.38
CA GLN A 661 -35.80 34.08 57.41
C GLN A 661 -34.98 34.85 58.44
N SER A 662 -35.62 35.78 59.17
CA SER A 662 -34.93 36.67 60.11
C SER A 662 -34.67 36.01 61.48
N PRO A 663 -33.47 36.17 62.09
CA PRO A 663 -32.29 36.84 61.54
C PRO A 663 -31.63 36.00 60.44
N PHE A 664 -31.20 36.67 59.36
CA PHE A 664 -30.76 36.05 58.10
C PHE A 664 -29.32 35.50 58.20
N CYS A 665 -29.14 34.45 59.01
CA CYS A 665 -27.84 33.88 59.31
C CYS A 665 -27.17 33.26 58.08
N PHE A 666 -25.88 33.50 57.89
CA PHE A 666 -25.10 32.87 56.83
C PHE A 666 -23.74 32.36 57.33
N GLN A 667 -23.21 31.35 56.66
CA GLN A 667 -21.87 30.80 56.93
C GLN A 667 -21.09 30.70 55.62
N SER A 668 -19.84 31.16 55.61
CA SER A 668 -18.91 30.84 54.53
C SER A 668 -18.46 29.38 54.65
N ILE A 669 -18.57 28.64 53.56
CA ILE A 669 -18.22 27.22 53.45
C ILE A 669 -17.18 27.08 52.34
N SER A 670 -16.29 26.09 52.44
CA SER A 670 -15.22 25.85 51.46
C SER A 670 -15.16 24.41 50.95
N ASP A 671 -16.08 23.55 51.40
CA ASP A 671 -16.23 22.16 50.99
C ASP A 671 -16.41 22.03 49.46
N ALA A 672 -15.83 20.99 48.87
CA ALA A 672 -15.71 20.88 47.43
C ALA A 672 -15.57 19.43 46.94
N VAL A 673 -16.10 19.17 45.75
CA VAL A 673 -15.90 17.92 45.02
C VAL A 673 -15.26 18.22 43.66
N THR A 674 -14.15 17.54 43.36
CA THR A 674 -13.49 17.58 42.05
C THR A 674 -13.89 16.36 41.25
N ILE A 675 -14.38 16.59 40.04
CA ILE A 675 -14.69 15.58 39.04
C ILE A 675 -13.48 15.46 38.12
N ALA A 676 -12.78 14.32 38.20
CA ALA A 676 -11.74 13.98 37.24
C ALA A 676 -12.35 13.52 35.91
N ILE A 677 -11.63 13.73 34.81
CA ILE A 677 -11.99 13.18 33.50
C ILE A 677 -11.02 12.08 33.14
N ASN A 678 -11.58 10.95 32.72
CA ASN A 678 -10.90 9.95 31.90
C ASN A 678 -11.11 10.34 30.42
N PRO A 679 -10.04 10.65 29.67
CA PRO A 679 -10.17 10.98 28.25
C PRO A 679 -10.65 9.75 27.45
N ILE A 680 -11.39 10.01 26.37
CA ILE A 680 -11.90 8.96 25.47
C ILE A 680 -10.75 8.52 24.53
N PRO A 681 -10.47 7.21 24.41
CA PRO A 681 -9.39 6.72 23.55
C PRO A 681 -9.76 6.70 22.07
N THR A 682 -8.84 7.13 21.22
CA THR A 682 -8.92 7.01 19.75
C THR A 682 -8.11 5.82 19.28
N ALA A 683 -8.75 4.82 18.68
CA ALA A 683 -8.06 3.67 18.12
C ALA A 683 -7.53 3.91 16.70
N THR A 684 -6.41 3.27 16.40
CA THR A 684 -5.72 3.23 15.12
C THR A 684 -5.22 1.79 14.88
N PHE A 685 -4.87 1.45 13.64
CA PHE A 685 -4.32 0.13 13.30
C PHE A 685 -3.19 0.22 12.29
N THR A 686 -2.34 -0.80 12.28
CA THR A 686 -1.33 -1.05 11.23
C THR A 686 -1.36 -2.52 10.83
N GLY A 687 -1.01 -2.82 9.59
CA GLY A 687 -1.05 -4.18 9.02
C GLY A 687 -1.72 -4.22 7.65
N GLY A 688 -1.75 -5.40 7.05
CA GLY A 688 -2.46 -5.65 5.79
C GLY A 688 -3.98 -5.67 5.96
N ILE A 689 -4.70 -5.38 4.86
CA ILE A 689 -6.17 -5.51 4.76
C ILE A 689 -6.60 -6.43 3.62
N ALA A 690 -5.65 -7.01 2.89
CA ALA A 690 -5.86 -8.06 1.91
C ALA A 690 -4.90 -9.20 2.23
N TYR A 691 -5.41 -10.43 2.22
CA TYR A 691 -4.68 -11.67 2.51
C TYR A 691 -5.15 -12.78 1.57
N CYS A 692 -4.35 -13.82 1.40
CA CYS A 692 -4.72 -15.03 0.70
C CYS A 692 -5.39 -16.05 1.63
N SER A 693 -6.25 -16.90 1.06
CA SER A 693 -6.93 -17.97 1.78
C SER A 693 -5.91 -18.95 2.37
N GLY A 694 -5.86 -19.06 3.69
CA GLY A 694 -4.86 -19.83 4.42
C GLY A 694 -3.76 -18.99 5.08
N GLU A 695 -3.75 -17.67 4.91
CA GLU A 695 -2.88 -16.77 5.66
C GLU A 695 -3.45 -16.41 7.03
N THR A 696 -2.56 -15.98 7.94
CA THR A 696 -2.91 -15.46 9.26
C THR A 696 -2.77 -13.94 9.28
N THR A 697 -3.79 -13.23 9.76
CA THR A 697 -3.75 -11.76 9.83
C THR A 697 -2.62 -11.24 10.73
N ALA A 698 -2.11 -10.06 10.40
CA ALA A 698 -1.01 -9.39 11.10
C ALA A 698 -1.40 -7.94 11.43
N ILE A 699 -2.61 -7.76 11.97
CA ILE A 699 -3.18 -6.45 12.29
C ILE A 699 -2.83 -6.11 13.74
N SER A 700 -2.09 -5.01 13.94
CA SER A 700 -1.77 -4.47 15.26
C SER A 700 -2.63 -3.24 15.55
N LEU A 701 -3.11 -3.13 16.78
CA LEU A 701 -4.01 -2.08 17.27
C LEU A 701 -3.24 -1.14 18.20
N ALA A 702 -3.42 0.17 18.03
CA ALA A 702 -2.78 1.20 18.83
C ALA A 702 -3.77 2.31 19.19
N ALA A 703 -3.48 3.05 20.25
CA ALA A 703 -4.28 4.19 20.70
C ALA A 703 -3.41 5.38 21.06
N ASP A 704 -4.03 6.57 21.05
CA ASP A 704 -3.49 7.80 21.63
C ASP A 704 -3.20 7.69 23.14
N LEU A 705 -3.99 6.91 23.87
CA LEU A 705 -3.88 6.71 25.32
C LEU A 705 -3.19 5.37 25.67
N VAL A 706 -2.02 5.47 26.30
CA VAL A 706 -1.28 4.31 26.84
C VAL A 706 -2.08 3.63 27.95
N GLY A 707 -2.29 2.32 27.82
CA GLY A 707 -3.12 1.52 28.73
C GLY A 707 -4.56 1.31 28.26
N THR A 708 -4.92 1.78 27.06
CA THR A 708 -6.16 1.40 26.37
C THR A 708 -6.16 -0.11 26.10
N VAL A 709 -7.30 -0.77 26.33
CA VAL A 709 -7.55 -2.15 25.91
C VAL A 709 -8.53 -2.18 24.74
N PHE A 710 -8.36 -3.11 23.80
CA PHE A 710 -9.27 -3.27 22.67
C PHE A 710 -10.08 -4.56 22.78
N THR A 711 -11.33 -4.48 22.37
CA THR A 711 -12.21 -5.63 22.12
C THR A 711 -12.74 -5.54 20.70
N TRP A 712 -13.08 -6.66 20.06
CA TRP A 712 -13.70 -6.62 18.74
C TRP A 712 -14.79 -7.68 18.57
N THR A 713 -15.81 -7.30 17.82
CA THR A 713 -16.77 -8.22 17.20
C THR A 713 -16.41 -8.39 15.73
N VAL A 714 -16.89 -9.47 15.08
CA VAL A 714 -16.60 -9.72 13.67
C VAL A 714 -17.86 -10.16 12.92
N ALA A 715 -18.01 -9.63 11.70
CA ALA A 715 -18.97 -10.11 10.71
C ALA A 715 -18.20 -10.75 9.54
N GLN A 716 -18.58 -11.97 9.17
CA GLN A 716 -17.95 -12.73 8.08
C GLN A 716 -18.94 -12.84 6.91
N ASN A 717 -18.45 -12.55 5.70
CA ASN A 717 -19.19 -12.75 4.46
C ASN A 717 -18.33 -13.60 3.51
N GLY A 718 -18.73 -14.85 3.25
CA GLY A 718 -17.95 -15.77 2.41
C GLY A 718 -16.60 -16.22 2.98
N THR A 719 -16.23 -15.83 4.20
CA THR A 719 -14.98 -16.26 4.86
C THR A 719 -15.26 -17.07 6.13
N THR A 720 -14.28 -17.85 6.56
CA THR A 720 -14.29 -18.56 7.85
C THR A 720 -12.95 -18.41 8.57
N GLY A 721 -12.96 -18.66 9.89
CA GLY A 721 -11.78 -18.56 10.76
C GLY A 721 -11.74 -17.28 11.61
N ALA A 722 -12.42 -16.21 11.21
CA ALA A 722 -12.47 -14.99 12.00
C ALA A 722 -13.35 -15.15 13.26
N THR A 723 -12.90 -14.60 14.38
CA THR A 723 -13.58 -14.70 15.69
C THR A 723 -13.50 -13.39 16.48
N ALA A 724 -14.54 -13.11 17.27
CA ALA A 724 -14.56 -12.00 18.23
C ALA A 724 -13.52 -12.22 19.35
N GLY A 725 -12.91 -11.15 19.85
CA GLY A 725 -11.76 -11.26 20.77
C GLY A 725 -11.37 -9.95 21.44
N SER A 726 -10.20 -9.96 22.07
CA SER A 726 -9.62 -8.80 22.75
C SER A 726 -8.09 -8.93 22.84
N GLY A 727 -7.38 -7.80 22.79
CA GLY A 727 -5.92 -7.74 22.75
C GLY A 727 -5.43 -6.55 21.93
N ASP A 728 -4.13 -6.44 21.73
CA ASP A 728 -3.46 -5.46 20.88
C ASP A 728 -3.15 -5.97 19.47
N GLN A 729 -3.40 -7.24 19.17
CA GLN A 729 -3.26 -7.82 17.83
C GLN A 729 -4.46 -8.69 17.43
N ILE A 730 -4.91 -8.55 16.18
CA ILE A 730 -5.84 -9.47 15.53
C ILE A 730 -5.00 -10.39 14.63
N SER A 731 -4.68 -11.57 15.15
CA SER A 731 -3.93 -12.61 14.42
C SER A 731 -4.77 -13.89 14.34
N GLN A 732 -5.40 -14.09 13.19
CA GLN A 732 -6.38 -15.15 12.94
C GLN A 732 -6.18 -15.72 11.54
N LEU A 733 -6.20 -17.05 11.42
CA LEU A 733 -6.12 -17.77 10.14
C LEU A 733 -7.46 -17.62 9.40
N LEU A 734 -7.44 -17.06 8.18
CA LEU A 734 -8.66 -16.81 7.41
C LEU A 734 -8.71 -17.66 6.14
N LEU A 735 -9.88 -18.24 5.87
CA LEU A 735 -10.17 -19.03 4.68
C LEU A 735 -11.26 -18.35 3.86
N ALA A 736 -11.06 -18.25 2.54
CA ALA A 736 -12.11 -17.86 1.60
C ALA A 736 -13.00 -19.07 1.27
N THR A 737 -14.30 -18.84 1.09
CA THR A 737 -15.25 -19.83 0.52
C THR A 737 -15.90 -19.32 -0.77
N ASN A 738 -15.84 -18.01 -1.03
CA ASN A 738 -16.47 -17.33 -2.16
C ASN A 738 -15.47 -16.36 -2.83
N ALA A 739 -15.74 -15.91 -4.05
CA ALA A 739 -14.89 -14.93 -4.75
C ALA A 739 -14.79 -13.55 -4.05
N ASN A 740 -15.78 -13.16 -3.24
CA ASN A 740 -15.84 -11.88 -2.52
C ASN A 740 -15.83 -12.11 -0.99
N SER A 741 -14.80 -12.78 -0.48
CA SER A 741 -14.72 -13.17 0.94
C SER A 741 -14.17 -12.02 1.79
N THR A 742 -14.88 -11.62 2.85
CA THR A 742 -14.47 -10.54 3.76
C THR A 742 -14.76 -10.81 5.24
N ALA A 743 -13.83 -10.40 6.10
CA ALA A 743 -13.97 -10.34 7.55
C ALA A 743 -13.97 -8.87 8.01
N THR A 744 -15.11 -8.37 8.48
CA THR A 744 -15.24 -7.02 9.02
C THR A 744 -15.14 -7.06 10.53
N TYR A 745 -14.03 -6.58 11.07
CA TYR A 745 -13.80 -6.43 12.51
C TYR A 745 -14.27 -5.05 12.97
N THR A 746 -15.15 -5.01 13.97
CA THR A 746 -15.58 -3.78 14.65
C THR A 746 -14.84 -3.70 15.97
N VAL A 747 -13.73 -2.95 15.98
CA VAL A 747 -12.81 -2.79 17.11
C VAL A 747 -13.27 -1.62 17.99
N THR A 748 -13.38 -1.86 19.29
CA THR A 748 -13.83 -0.89 20.29
C THR A 748 -12.72 -0.71 21.34
N PRO A 749 -12.08 0.48 21.41
CA PRO A 749 -11.11 0.80 22.47
C PRO A 749 -11.80 1.19 23.77
N VAL A 750 -11.20 0.83 24.90
CA VAL A 750 -11.66 1.22 26.24
C VAL A 750 -10.47 1.64 27.12
N TYR A 751 -10.58 2.80 27.76
CA TYR A 751 -9.59 3.34 28.70
C TYR A 751 -10.29 3.83 29.97
N ASN A 752 -9.91 3.31 31.15
CA ASN A 752 -10.56 3.62 32.44
C ASN A 752 -12.11 3.58 32.39
N ASN A 753 -12.66 2.53 31.75
CA ASN A 753 -14.09 2.33 31.43
C ASN A 753 -14.69 3.27 30.36
N CYS A 754 -13.98 4.29 29.89
CA CYS A 754 -14.43 5.15 28.80
C CYS A 754 -14.24 4.45 27.46
N THR A 755 -15.36 4.26 26.77
CA THR A 755 -15.45 3.55 25.50
C THR A 755 -15.27 4.55 24.36
N GLY A 756 -14.26 4.35 23.52
CA GLY A 756 -14.06 5.17 22.32
C GLY A 756 -14.96 4.78 21.16
N ASN A 757 -15.03 5.65 20.15
CA ASN A 757 -15.79 5.39 18.93
C ASN A 757 -15.27 4.10 18.25
N PRO A 758 -16.13 3.10 18.00
CA PRO A 758 -15.69 1.87 17.33
C PRO A 758 -15.19 2.14 15.91
N MET A 759 -14.06 1.52 15.56
CA MET A 759 -13.48 1.55 14.22
C MET A 759 -13.78 0.24 13.48
N THR A 760 -13.97 0.30 12.16
CA THR A 760 -14.19 -0.88 11.32
C THR A 760 -12.96 -1.17 10.47
N ILE A 761 -12.39 -2.38 10.61
CA ILE A 761 -11.32 -2.89 9.76
C ILE A 761 -11.95 -3.97 8.86
N ILE A 762 -12.02 -3.71 7.56
CA ILE A 762 -12.53 -4.66 6.56
C ILE A 762 -11.33 -5.38 5.96
N VAL A 763 -11.21 -6.68 6.23
CA VAL A 763 -10.20 -7.56 5.65
C VAL A 763 -10.81 -8.30 4.46
N VAL A 764 -10.14 -8.23 3.31
CA VAL A 764 -10.44 -9.04 2.12
C VAL A 764 -9.60 -10.31 2.16
N VAL A 765 -10.22 -11.46 1.89
CA VAL A 765 -9.57 -12.77 1.83
C VAL A 765 -9.73 -13.29 0.40
N ASN A 766 -8.64 -13.32 -0.35
CA ASN A 766 -8.64 -13.75 -1.74
C ASN A 766 -8.50 -15.27 -1.81
N ALA A 767 -9.24 -15.92 -2.72
CA ALA A 767 -9.03 -17.35 -2.97
C ALA A 767 -7.63 -17.59 -3.58
N ILE A 768 -6.97 -18.67 -3.15
CA ILE A 768 -5.76 -19.17 -3.83
C ILE A 768 -6.18 -19.88 -5.13
N PRO A 769 -5.32 -19.92 -6.17
CA PRO A 769 -5.59 -20.70 -7.36
C PRO A 769 -5.55 -22.20 -7.04
N GLU A 770 -6.46 -22.98 -7.64
CA GLU A 770 -6.48 -24.44 -7.56
C GLU A 770 -6.25 -25.03 -8.97
N PRO A 771 -4.99 -25.05 -9.48
CA PRO A 771 -4.68 -25.74 -10.72
C PRO A 771 -4.81 -27.26 -10.52
N THR A 772 -5.32 -27.96 -11.53
CA THR A 772 -5.37 -29.42 -11.56
C THR A 772 -4.46 -29.93 -12.65
N LEU A 773 -3.56 -30.87 -12.35
CA LEU A 773 -2.84 -31.65 -13.38
C LEU A 773 -3.32 -33.09 -13.38
N THR A 774 -3.02 -33.84 -14.44
CA THR A 774 -3.33 -35.27 -14.59
C THR A 774 -2.10 -35.97 -15.16
N ASP A 775 -1.80 -37.18 -14.66
CA ASP A 775 -0.73 -38.02 -15.18
C ASP A 775 -0.98 -38.41 -16.65
N GLY A 776 0.09 -38.60 -17.42
CA GLY A 776 0.00 -38.82 -18.86
C GLY A 776 1.17 -39.57 -19.46
N ALA A 777 1.20 -39.64 -20.80
CA ALA A 777 2.28 -40.25 -21.54
C ALA A 777 2.58 -39.52 -22.86
N ILE A 778 3.87 -39.39 -23.20
CA ILE A 778 4.29 -39.00 -24.55
C ILE A 778 4.16 -40.19 -25.49
N CYS A 779 3.53 -39.98 -26.66
CA CYS A 779 3.26 -41.06 -27.60
C CYS A 779 4.43 -41.25 -28.57
N LEU A 780 5.10 -42.41 -28.50
CA LEU A 780 6.29 -42.74 -29.30
C LEU A 780 5.95 -43.58 -30.53
N LEU A 781 6.49 -43.20 -31.69
CA LEU A 781 6.43 -43.99 -32.93
C LEU A 781 7.31 -45.24 -32.84
N THR A 782 6.79 -46.40 -33.25
CA THR A 782 7.52 -47.67 -33.19
C THR A 782 8.83 -47.58 -33.99
N GLY A 783 9.96 -47.62 -33.31
CA GLY A 783 11.30 -47.59 -33.92
C GLY A 783 11.80 -46.21 -34.38
N ASN A 784 11.19 -45.09 -33.96
CA ASN A 784 11.62 -43.74 -34.38
C ASN A 784 11.55 -42.72 -33.23
N THR A 785 12.55 -41.83 -33.12
CA THR A 785 12.75 -40.94 -31.95
C THR A 785 11.87 -39.68 -31.95
N SER A 786 10.66 -39.75 -32.52
CA SER A 786 9.76 -38.61 -32.65
C SER A 786 8.51 -38.83 -31.80
N ALA A 787 8.49 -38.25 -30.61
CA ALA A 787 7.33 -38.24 -29.73
C ALA A 787 6.23 -37.30 -30.25
N GLN A 788 4.98 -37.56 -29.88
CA GLN A 788 3.98 -36.52 -29.66
C GLN A 788 4.02 -36.11 -28.18
N PRO A 789 4.03 -34.81 -27.85
CA PRO A 789 4.05 -34.36 -26.46
C PRO A 789 2.71 -34.66 -25.77
N TYR A 790 2.75 -34.77 -24.43
CA TYR A 790 1.56 -34.80 -23.61
C TYR A 790 1.20 -33.38 -23.17
N VAL A 791 -0.05 -32.95 -23.39
CA VAL A 791 -0.50 -31.61 -23.00
C VAL A 791 -0.95 -31.64 -21.54
N LEU A 792 -0.13 -31.11 -20.65
CA LEU A 792 -0.52 -30.80 -19.27
C LEU A 792 -1.38 -29.54 -19.30
N ASP A 793 -2.63 -29.61 -18.83
CA ASP A 793 -3.55 -28.47 -18.71
C ASP A 793 -3.89 -28.23 -17.25
N THR A 794 -3.74 -27.00 -16.77
CA THR A 794 -4.06 -26.58 -15.39
C THR A 794 -5.55 -26.41 -15.11
N GLY A 795 -6.37 -26.28 -16.15
CA GLY A 795 -7.79 -25.91 -16.05
C GLY A 795 -8.04 -24.43 -15.71
N LEU A 796 -7.00 -23.59 -15.65
CA LEU A 796 -7.09 -22.16 -15.29
C LEU A 796 -6.81 -21.24 -16.50
N SER A 797 -7.31 -20.00 -16.46
CA SER A 797 -7.16 -19.04 -17.58
C SER A 797 -5.93 -18.14 -17.45
N THR A 798 -5.18 -17.96 -18.54
CA THR A 798 -4.10 -16.97 -18.66
C THR A 798 -4.57 -15.50 -18.59
N SER A 799 -5.89 -15.25 -18.64
CA SER A 799 -6.45 -13.92 -18.37
C SER A 799 -6.43 -13.54 -16.89
N ASP A 800 -6.44 -14.54 -16.01
CA ASP A 800 -6.73 -14.39 -14.58
C ASP A 800 -5.54 -14.85 -13.71
N TYR A 801 -4.67 -15.70 -14.26
CA TYR A 801 -3.53 -16.32 -13.59
C TYR A 801 -2.27 -16.31 -14.49
N SER A 802 -1.09 -16.14 -13.88
CA SER A 802 0.20 -16.50 -14.46
C SER A 802 0.68 -17.85 -13.94
N PHE A 803 1.53 -18.52 -14.70
CA PHE A 803 2.02 -19.87 -14.39
C PHE A 803 3.54 -19.91 -14.41
N GLU A 804 4.12 -20.71 -13.52
CA GLU A 804 5.51 -21.15 -13.56
C GLU A 804 5.51 -22.68 -13.58
N TRP A 805 6.15 -23.27 -14.60
CA TRP A 805 6.25 -24.73 -14.76
C TRP A 805 7.66 -25.22 -14.44
N TYR A 806 7.74 -26.42 -13.86
CA TYR A 806 8.96 -27.06 -13.40
C TYR A 806 9.03 -28.50 -13.94
N TYR A 807 10.24 -29.03 -14.07
CA TYR A 807 10.54 -30.42 -14.43
C TYR A 807 11.67 -30.92 -13.54
N GLU A 808 11.45 -32.01 -12.80
CA GLU A 808 12.43 -32.56 -11.84
C GLU A 808 12.97 -31.48 -10.87
N GLU A 809 12.06 -30.68 -10.29
CA GLU A 809 12.30 -29.47 -9.46
C GLU A 809 12.90 -28.24 -10.18
N ASP A 810 13.50 -28.36 -11.38
CA ASP A 810 14.10 -27.23 -12.12
C ASP A 810 13.05 -26.39 -12.89
N LEU A 811 13.18 -25.05 -12.83
CA LEU A 811 12.25 -24.10 -13.48
C LEU A 811 12.40 -24.07 -15.01
N ILE A 812 11.30 -24.32 -15.73
CA ILE A 812 11.25 -24.30 -17.20
C ILE A 812 11.14 -22.85 -17.70
N SER A 813 12.27 -22.32 -18.16
CA SER A 813 12.37 -20.92 -18.63
C SER A 813 11.37 -20.57 -19.76
N ASN A 814 10.55 -19.55 -19.53
CA ASN A 814 9.49 -19.05 -20.43
C ASN A 814 8.25 -19.96 -20.59
N ALA A 815 8.13 -21.03 -19.80
CA ALA A 815 6.89 -21.79 -19.71
C ALA A 815 5.88 -21.05 -18.81
N ASN A 816 5.08 -20.18 -19.43
CA ASN A 816 4.16 -19.26 -18.73
C ASN A 816 2.67 -19.46 -19.09
N GLY A 817 2.35 -20.50 -19.88
CA GLY A 817 0.99 -20.80 -20.32
C GLY A 817 0.15 -21.55 -19.28
N SER A 818 -1.17 -21.54 -19.44
CA SER A 818 -2.10 -22.40 -18.67
C SER A 818 -1.98 -23.88 -19.04
N THR A 819 -1.34 -24.18 -20.17
CA THR A 819 -0.98 -25.52 -20.62
C THR A 819 0.52 -25.60 -20.90
N TYR A 820 1.09 -26.80 -20.81
CA TYR A 820 2.47 -27.08 -21.19
C TYR A 820 2.58 -28.39 -21.97
N ASP A 821 3.29 -28.35 -23.09
CA ASP A 821 3.59 -29.52 -23.92
C ASP A 821 4.80 -30.26 -23.34
N ALA A 822 4.56 -31.39 -22.65
CA ALA A 822 5.62 -32.22 -22.09
C ALA A 822 6.29 -33.06 -23.20
N PHE A 823 7.58 -32.83 -23.43
CA PHE A 823 8.40 -33.54 -24.45
C PHE A 823 9.34 -34.60 -23.87
N GLN A 824 9.38 -34.77 -22.55
CA GLN A 824 10.27 -35.70 -21.84
C GLN A 824 9.48 -36.52 -20.81
N ILE A 825 10.05 -37.62 -20.36
CA ILE A 825 9.53 -38.42 -19.25
C ILE A 825 10.06 -37.88 -17.92
N GLY A 826 9.22 -37.80 -16.89
CA GLY A 826 9.59 -37.26 -15.57
C GLY A 826 8.41 -36.69 -14.80
N GLU A 827 8.69 -36.14 -13.62
CA GLU A 827 7.72 -35.38 -12.84
C GLU A 827 7.73 -33.90 -13.26
N TYR A 828 6.57 -33.44 -13.73
CA TYR A 828 6.32 -32.03 -14.03
C TYR A 828 5.51 -31.40 -12.90
N ALA A 829 5.75 -30.12 -12.63
CA ALA A 829 4.99 -29.36 -11.64
C ALA A 829 4.58 -27.99 -12.15
N VAL A 830 3.54 -27.42 -11.55
CA VAL A 830 3.07 -26.06 -11.84
C VAL A 830 2.78 -25.30 -10.55
N VAL A 831 3.08 -24.00 -10.57
CA VAL A 831 2.63 -23.01 -9.60
C VAL A 831 1.84 -21.94 -10.36
N ALA A 832 0.60 -21.69 -9.94
CA ALA A 832 -0.25 -20.64 -10.50
C ALA A 832 -0.31 -19.44 -9.53
N THR A 833 -0.32 -18.22 -10.07
CA THR A 833 -0.47 -16.98 -9.30
C THR A 833 -1.60 -16.13 -9.88
N ASN A 834 -2.56 -15.72 -9.05
CA ASN A 834 -3.68 -14.88 -9.50
C ASN A 834 -3.21 -13.44 -9.79
N LEU A 835 -3.49 -12.95 -11.00
CA LEU A 835 -2.98 -11.67 -11.50
C LEU A 835 -3.57 -10.43 -10.81
N ILE A 836 -4.69 -10.56 -10.11
CA ILE A 836 -5.39 -9.45 -9.44
C ILE A 836 -5.04 -9.39 -7.95
N SER A 837 -4.95 -10.55 -7.28
CA SER A 837 -4.71 -10.63 -5.83
C SER A 837 -3.27 -10.95 -5.43
N GLY A 838 -2.44 -11.43 -6.37
CA GLY A 838 -1.09 -11.92 -6.09
C GLY A 838 -1.04 -13.27 -5.37
N CYS A 839 -2.19 -13.93 -5.14
CA CYS A 839 -2.23 -15.18 -4.41
C CYS A 839 -1.70 -16.36 -5.22
N VAL A 840 -0.79 -17.12 -4.61
CA VAL A 840 -0.05 -18.23 -5.22
C VAL A 840 -0.67 -19.57 -4.79
N SER A 841 -0.71 -20.54 -5.71
CA SER A 841 -1.14 -21.91 -5.41
C SER A 841 -0.08 -22.70 -4.63
N PRO A 842 -0.44 -23.82 -4.00
CA PRO A 842 0.51 -24.90 -3.75
C PRO A 842 1.15 -25.38 -5.06
N VAL A 843 2.30 -26.03 -4.96
CA VAL A 843 2.87 -26.80 -6.07
C VAL A 843 1.95 -27.99 -6.36
N VAL A 844 1.54 -28.16 -7.61
CA VAL A 844 0.75 -29.31 -8.09
C VAL A 844 1.59 -30.05 -9.13
N THR A 845 1.68 -31.37 -9.01
CA THR A 845 2.53 -32.20 -9.88
C THR A 845 1.73 -33.23 -10.69
N ALA A 846 2.33 -33.72 -11.77
CA ALA A 846 1.88 -34.87 -12.55
C ALA A 846 3.07 -35.58 -13.19
N VAL A 847 2.97 -36.90 -13.33
CA VAL A 847 4.02 -37.74 -13.92
C VAL A 847 3.71 -37.97 -15.40
N VAL A 848 4.71 -37.70 -16.24
CA VAL A 848 4.67 -37.99 -17.67
C VAL A 848 5.55 -39.20 -17.98
N THR A 849 4.94 -40.25 -18.53
CA THR A 849 5.59 -41.51 -18.91
C THR A 849 5.77 -41.59 -20.43
N GLU A 850 6.32 -42.69 -20.95
CA GLU A 850 6.32 -42.99 -22.38
C GLU A 850 5.29 -44.08 -22.70
N SER A 851 4.66 -43.99 -23.88
CA SER A 851 3.78 -45.04 -24.41
C SER A 851 4.00 -45.18 -25.91
N VAL A 852 4.26 -46.41 -26.39
CA VAL A 852 4.49 -46.68 -27.81
C VAL A 852 3.16 -47.02 -28.47
N LEU A 853 2.76 -46.26 -29.50
CA LEU A 853 1.46 -46.51 -30.14
C LEU A 853 1.47 -47.73 -31.07
N GLY A 854 0.34 -48.42 -31.12
CA GLY A 854 0.03 -49.41 -32.15
C GLY A 854 -0.11 -48.76 -33.52
N GLU A 855 0.52 -49.34 -34.54
CA GLU A 855 0.54 -48.81 -35.92
C GLU A 855 -0.61 -49.34 -36.77
N SER A 856 -1.00 -50.60 -36.60
CA SER A 856 -2.03 -51.24 -37.42
C SER A 856 -2.64 -52.48 -36.76
N LEU A 857 -3.77 -52.95 -37.30
CA LEU A 857 -4.47 -54.16 -36.85
C LEU A 857 -4.36 -55.28 -37.87
N VAL A 858 -3.99 -56.48 -37.41
CA VAL A 858 -4.24 -57.74 -38.11
C VAL A 858 -5.47 -58.37 -37.48
N ILE A 859 -6.54 -58.53 -38.27
CA ILE A 859 -7.81 -59.12 -37.81
C ILE A 859 -7.99 -60.47 -38.50
N GLU A 860 -8.01 -61.54 -37.72
CA GLU A 860 -8.31 -62.89 -38.18
C GLU A 860 -9.73 -63.28 -37.79
N GLN A 861 -10.44 -63.96 -38.69
CA GLN A 861 -11.79 -64.49 -38.44
C GLN A 861 -11.83 -66.00 -38.66
N SER A 862 -12.75 -66.69 -37.98
CA SER A 862 -13.06 -68.08 -38.27
C SER A 862 -13.55 -68.27 -39.72
N GLU A 863 -13.23 -69.42 -40.33
CA GLU A 863 -13.78 -69.86 -41.62
C GLU A 863 -15.31 -69.65 -41.69
N ALA A 864 -15.82 -69.32 -42.88
CA ALA A 864 -17.25 -69.19 -43.15
C ALA A 864 -18.05 -70.40 -42.63
N PHE A 865 -19.23 -70.11 -42.07
CA PHE A 865 -20.17 -71.11 -41.55
C PHE A 865 -19.72 -71.90 -40.31
N SER A 866 -18.72 -71.42 -39.57
CA SER A 866 -18.40 -71.93 -38.22
C SER A 866 -19.64 -72.01 -37.31
N GLU A 867 -19.75 -73.07 -36.51
CA GLU A 867 -20.81 -73.19 -35.48
C GLU A 867 -20.62 -72.19 -34.32
N ASN A 868 -19.37 -71.78 -34.04
CA ASN A 868 -19.06 -70.70 -33.11
C ASN A 868 -18.13 -69.71 -33.82
N PRO A 869 -18.65 -68.63 -34.44
CA PRO A 869 -17.81 -67.65 -35.12
C PRO A 869 -16.93 -66.87 -34.14
N THR A 870 -15.68 -66.61 -34.52
CA THR A 870 -14.72 -65.88 -33.70
C THR A 870 -13.97 -64.84 -34.51
N ILE A 871 -13.60 -63.73 -33.86
CA ILE A 871 -12.66 -62.74 -34.37
C ILE A 871 -11.49 -62.66 -33.39
N THR A 872 -10.26 -62.73 -33.88
CA THR A 872 -9.04 -62.50 -33.11
C THR A 872 -8.34 -61.27 -33.68
N VAL A 873 -7.98 -60.33 -32.81
CA VAL A 873 -7.33 -59.08 -33.18
C VAL A 873 -5.88 -59.10 -32.69
N THR A 874 -4.93 -58.71 -33.53
CA THR A 874 -3.52 -58.52 -33.15
C THR A 874 -3.11 -57.11 -33.52
N VAL A 875 -2.58 -56.37 -32.55
CA VAL A 875 -1.97 -55.05 -32.80
C VAL A 875 -0.54 -55.25 -33.29
N VAL A 876 -0.13 -54.47 -34.29
CA VAL A 876 1.24 -54.43 -34.80
C VAL A 876 1.84 -53.08 -34.40
N GLY A 877 2.99 -53.12 -33.72
CA GLY A 877 3.55 -51.96 -33.02
C GLY A 877 2.92 -51.75 -31.65
N GLY A 878 3.55 -50.89 -30.84
CA GLY A 878 3.15 -50.58 -29.47
C GLY A 878 3.39 -51.69 -28.44
N GLU A 879 3.33 -51.34 -27.15
CA GLU A 879 3.59 -52.26 -26.03
C GLU A 879 2.33 -52.65 -25.23
N GLY A 880 1.26 -51.84 -25.32
CA GLY A 880 0.00 -52.06 -24.59
C GLY A 880 0.08 -51.68 -23.10
N PRO A 881 -0.90 -52.10 -22.27
CA PRO A 881 -2.01 -52.99 -22.60
C PRO A 881 -3.04 -52.36 -23.55
N PHE A 882 -3.76 -53.20 -24.28
CA PHE A 882 -4.78 -52.79 -25.25
C PHE A 882 -6.17 -53.26 -24.85
N TYR A 883 -7.17 -52.46 -25.21
CA TYR A 883 -8.59 -52.74 -25.05
C TYR A 883 -9.26 -52.82 -26.41
N TYR A 884 -10.04 -53.87 -26.60
CA TYR A 884 -10.66 -54.22 -27.88
C TYR A 884 -12.18 -54.04 -27.78
N GLN A 885 -12.77 -53.35 -28.76
CA GLN A 885 -14.20 -53.18 -28.93
C GLN A 885 -14.63 -53.81 -30.26
N LEU A 886 -15.80 -54.46 -30.24
CA LEU A 886 -16.52 -54.94 -31.41
C LEU A 886 -17.76 -54.06 -31.56
N ASP A 887 -17.98 -53.50 -32.74
CA ASP A 887 -19.08 -52.58 -33.05
C ASP A 887 -19.26 -51.50 -31.96
N ASP A 888 -20.50 -51.21 -31.55
CA ASP A 888 -20.83 -50.29 -30.45
C ASP A 888 -20.87 -50.97 -29.05
N PHE A 889 -20.30 -52.18 -28.91
CA PHE A 889 -20.26 -52.87 -27.61
C PHE A 889 -19.17 -52.31 -26.68
N GLY A 890 -19.19 -52.70 -25.40
CA GLY A 890 -18.18 -52.28 -24.43
C GLY A 890 -16.80 -52.86 -24.73
N PHE A 891 -15.76 -52.08 -24.42
CA PHE A 891 -14.36 -52.51 -24.50
C PHE A 891 -14.07 -53.71 -23.58
N GLN A 892 -13.25 -54.64 -24.05
CA GLN A 892 -12.75 -55.80 -23.31
C GLN A 892 -11.22 -55.93 -23.43
N THR A 893 -10.56 -56.47 -22.40
CA THR A 893 -9.11 -56.72 -22.40
C THR A 893 -8.69 -57.97 -23.18
N SER A 894 -9.64 -58.84 -23.56
CA SER A 894 -9.36 -59.96 -24.44
C SER A 894 -9.37 -59.51 -25.89
N ASN A 895 -8.37 -59.92 -26.65
CA ASN A 895 -8.28 -59.68 -28.09
C ASN A 895 -9.13 -60.67 -28.94
N VAL A 896 -9.95 -61.51 -28.31
CA VAL A 896 -10.81 -62.50 -28.96
C VAL A 896 -12.28 -62.23 -28.67
N PHE A 897 -13.07 -62.08 -29.73
CA PHE A 897 -14.53 -62.08 -29.69
C PHE A 897 -15.07 -63.45 -30.10
N THR A 898 -16.12 -63.93 -29.42
CA THR A 898 -16.69 -65.28 -29.64
C THR A 898 -18.20 -65.23 -29.82
N ASN A 899 -18.74 -66.18 -30.59
CA ASN A 899 -20.14 -66.24 -31.00
C ASN A 899 -20.60 -64.96 -31.74
N VAL A 900 -19.70 -64.40 -32.54
CA VAL A 900 -19.94 -63.16 -33.29
C VAL A 900 -21.11 -63.35 -34.26
N ALA A 901 -21.95 -62.31 -34.38
CA ALA A 901 -23.12 -62.35 -35.23
C ALA A 901 -22.75 -62.46 -36.74
N PRO A 902 -23.69 -62.87 -37.61
CA PRO A 902 -23.42 -62.97 -39.04
C PRO A 902 -23.61 -61.60 -39.75
N GLY A 903 -22.52 -60.91 -40.09
CA GLY A 903 -22.59 -59.59 -40.72
C GLY A 903 -21.23 -58.92 -40.96
N PHE A 904 -21.29 -57.63 -41.30
CA PHE A 904 -20.13 -56.73 -41.27
C PHE A 904 -19.95 -56.21 -39.85
N HIS A 905 -18.70 -56.15 -39.39
CA HIS A 905 -18.34 -55.70 -38.06
C HIS A 905 -17.19 -54.68 -38.10
N THR A 906 -17.21 -53.76 -37.14
CA THR A 906 -16.11 -52.83 -36.87
C THR A 906 -15.35 -53.32 -35.64
N ILE A 907 -14.03 -53.16 -35.67
CA ILE A 907 -13.13 -53.40 -34.54
C ILE A 907 -12.46 -52.07 -34.19
N THR A 908 -12.53 -51.67 -32.92
CA THR A 908 -11.79 -50.51 -32.37
C THR A 908 -10.79 -51.02 -31.34
N VAL A 909 -9.57 -50.48 -31.33
CA VAL A 909 -8.55 -50.81 -30.33
C VAL A 909 -7.89 -49.54 -29.80
N VAL A 910 -7.81 -49.44 -28.47
CA VAL A 910 -7.16 -48.34 -27.74
C VAL A 910 -6.21 -48.88 -26.67
N ASP A 911 -5.31 -48.04 -26.14
CA ASP A 911 -4.49 -48.32 -24.95
C ASP A 911 -4.91 -47.46 -23.75
N ASP A 912 -4.37 -47.75 -22.56
CA ASP A 912 -4.62 -46.96 -21.33
C ASP A 912 -4.19 -45.49 -21.48
N SER A 913 -3.19 -45.20 -22.33
CA SER A 913 -2.64 -43.86 -22.56
C SER A 913 -3.43 -43.01 -23.58
N LEU A 914 -4.37 -43.61 -24.31
CA LEU A 914 -5.03 -43.05 -25.50
C LEU A 914 -4.08 -42.65 -26.65
N CYS A 915 -2.84 -43.17 -26.65
CA CYS A 915 -1.87 -43.00 -27.72
C CYS A 915 -2.22 -43.86 -28.94
N THR A 916 -2.81 -45.04 -28.71
CA THR A 916 -3.34 -45.91 -29.75
C THR A 916 -4.84 -45.67 -29.92
N ASN A 917 -5.28 -45.43 -31.16
CA ASN A 917 -6.69 -45.49 -31.53
C ASN A 917 -6.79 -46.01 -32.97
N LEU A 918 -6.95 -47.32 -33.11
CA LEU A 918 -6.98 -48.03 -34.38
C LEU A 918 -8.36 -48.60 -34.66
N THR A 919 -8.83 -48.45 -35.89
CA THR A 919 -10.08 -49.07 -36.36
C THR A 919 -9.85 -49.97 -37.57
N GLY A 920 -10.55 -51.11 -37.62
CA GLY A 920 -10.58 -52.02 -38.76
C GLY A 920 -11.97 -52.63 -38.96
N THR A 921 -12.16 -53.36 -40.06
CA THR A 921 -13.45 -54.02 -40.37
C THR A 921 -13.25 -55.47 -40.81
N VAL A 922 -14.27 -56.30 -40.54
CA VAL A 922 -14.23 -57.76 -40.70
C VAL A 922 -15.64 -58.29 -41.00
N THR A 923 -15.78 -59.46 -41.63
CA THR A 923 -17.08 -59.91 -42.18
C THR A 923 -17.37 -61.38 -41.90
N ILE A 924 -18.24 -61.65 -40.94
CA ILE A 924 -18.62 -63.01 -40.54
C ILE A 924 -19.70 -63.57 -41.47
N ILE A 925 -19.32 -64.55 -42.29
CA ILE A 925 -20.21 -65.29 -43.17
C ILE A 925 -20.91 -66.41 -42.36
N ASN A 926 -22.22 -66.29 -42.15
CA ASN A 926 -23.04 -67.36 -41.57
C ASN A 926 -24.52 -67.27 -41.96
N TYR A 927 -25.34 -68.25 -41.52
CA TYR A 927 -26.77 -68.34 -41.80
C TYR A 927 -27.61 -68.48 -40.52
N PRO A 928 -28.84 -67.94 -40.48
CA PRO A 928 -29.80 -68.22 -39.41
C PRO A 928 -30.14 -69.72 -39.38
N LYS A 929 -30.03 -70.36 -38.21
CA LYS A 929 -30.36 -71.79 -38.05
C LYS A 929 -31.87 -72.07 -38.18
N PHE A 930 -32.71 -71.04 -38.06
CA PHE A 930 -34.16 -71.09 -38.32
C PHE A 930 -34.71 -69.72 -38.71
N PHE A 931 -35.96 -69.66 -39.15
CA PHE A 931 -36.72 -68.41 -39.33
C PHE A 931 -38.23 -68.62 -39.11
N THR A 932 -38.98 -67.52 -38.97
CA THR A 932 -40.40 -67.49 -38.58
C THR A 932 -41.23 -66.56 -39.48
N PRO A 933 -41.59 -66.98 -40.71
CA PRO A 933 -42.41 -66.20 -41.64
C PRO A 933 -43.87 -66.13 -41.16
N ASN A 934 -44.18 -65.09 -40.36
CA ASN A 934 -45.45 -64.88 -39.65
C ASN A 934 -46.05 -63.46 -39.82
N GLY A 935 -45.27 -62.48 -40.28
CA GLY A 935 -45.64 -61.09 -40.49
C GLY A 935 -45.44 -60.15 -39.29
N ASP A 936 -44.68 -60.53 -38.26
CA ASP A 936 -44.39 -59.67 -37.09
C ASP A 936 -43.16 -58.75 -37.24
N GLY A 937 -42.38 -58.93 -38.32
CA GLY A 937 -41.17 -58.18 -38.62
C GLY A 937 -39.86 -58.84 -38.17
N TYR A 938 -39.90 -59.94 -37.40
CA TYR A 938 -38.72 -60.59 -36.82
C TYR A 938 -38.49 -62.00 -37.39
N ASN A 939 -37.36 -62.16 -38.11
CA ASN A 939 -37.01 -63.40 -38.82
C ASN A 939 -38.07 -63.83 -39.86
N ASP A 940 -38.80 -62.88 -40.44
CA ASP A 940 -39.84 -63.13 -41.46
C ASP A 940 -39.29 -63.72 -42.76
N THR A 941 -38.00 -63.53 -43.03
CA THR A 941 -37.31 -64.10 -44.19
C THR A 941 -35.98 -64.73 -43.80
N TRP A 942 -35.56 -65.75 -44.54
CA TRP A 942 -34.28 -66.43 -44.36
C TRP A 942 -33.28 -66.04 -45.45
N ASN A 943 -32.06 -65.69 -45.07
CA ASN A 943 -30.99 -65.29 -45.98
C ASN A 943 -29.62 -65.58 -45.39
N ILE A 944 -28.55 -65.45 -46.18
CA ILE A 944 -27.16 -65.58 -45.74
C ILE A 944 -26.48 -64.21 -45.82
N THR A 945 -25.81 -63.80 -44.75
CA THR A 945 -25.13 -62.50 -44.64
C THR A 945 -23.62 -62.65 -44.71
N GLY A 946 -22.92 -61.52 -44.93
CA GLY A 946 -21.46 -61.46 -45.10
C GLY A 946 -20.93 -61.87 -46.47
N VAL A 947 -21.80 -62.33 -47.38
CA VAL A 947 -21.46 -62.73 -48.76
C VAL A 947 -21.85 -61.69 -49.80
N ASP A 948 -21.13 -61.66 -50.93
CA ASP A 948 -21.28 -60.67 -51.98
C ASP A 948 -22.47 -60.93 -52.94
N GLY A 949 -22.73 -59.97 -53.84
CA GLY A 949 -23.76 -60.10 -54.87
C GLY A 949 -23.45 -61.09 -56.00
N SER A 950 -22.24 -61.66 -56.08
CA SER A 950 -21.92 -62.73 -57.04
C SER A 950 -22.38 -64.10 -56.54
N SER A 951 -22.56 -64.23 -55.23
CA SER A 951 -22.96 -65.45 -54.55
C SER A 951 -24.41 -65.83 -54.84
N LEU A 952 -24.68 -67.14 -54.97
CA LEU A 952 -26.01 -67.68 -55.27
C LEU A 952 -26.42 -68.75 -54.27
N ILE A 953 -27.62 -68.59 -53.71
CA ILE A 953 -28.19 -69.46 -52.68
C ILE A 953 -29.36 -70.24 -53.29
N TYR A 954 -29.35 -71.56 -53.11
CA TYR A 954 -30.35 -72.51 -53.59
C TYR A 954 -30.98 -73.21 -52.40
N ILE A 955 -32.31 -73.27 -52.32
CA ILE A 955 -33.07 -73.83 -51.18
C ILE A 955 -33.91 -75.02 -51.67
N PHE A 956 -33.87 -76.12 -50.92
CA PHE A 956 -34.39 -77.44 -51.29
C PHE A 956 -35.28 -78.04 -50.19
N ASP A 957 -36.24 -78.88 -50.58
CA ASP A 957 -36.97 -79.72 -49.64
C ASP A 957 -36.15 -80.96 -49.19
N ARG A 958 -36.72 -81.72 -48.24
CA ARG A 958 -36.15 -82.96 -47.69
C ARG A 958 -35.93 -84.12 -48.68
N TYR A 959 -36.32 -83.94 -49.95
CA TYR A 959 -36.13 -84.90 -51.04
C TYR A 959 -35.16 -84.36 -52.11
N GLY A 960 -34.53 -83.21 -51.87
CA GLY A 960 -33.59 -82.57 -52.79
C GLY A 960 -34.25 -81.79 -53.93
N LYS A 961 -35.56 -81.52 -53.85
CA LYS A 961 -36.25 -80.71 -54.87
C LYS A 961 -35.96 -79.23 -54.64
N LEU A 962 -35.40 -78.55 -55.64
CA LEU A 962 -35.20 -77.10 -55.62
C LEU A 962 -36.55 -76.37 -55.49
N LEU A 963 -36.64 -75.49 -54.50
CA LEU A 963 -37.80 -74.65 -54.21
C LEU A 963 -37.56 -73.19 -54.63
N LYS A 964 -36.39 -72.64 -54.30
CA LYS A 964 -36.05 -71.24 -54.52
C LYS A 964 -34.57 -71.09 -54.87
N GLN A 965 -34.26 -70.13 -55.74
CA GLN A 965 -32.92 -69.54 -55.85
C GLN A 965 -33.05 -68.08 -55.42
N ILE A 966 -32.14 -67.59 -54.57
CA ILE A 966 -32.08 -66.21 -54.09
C ILE A 966 -30.65 -65.66 -54.20
N SER A 967 -30.53 -64.34 -54.26
CA SER A 967 -29.26 -63.61 -54.06
C SER A 967 -29.21 -63.12 -52.61
N PRO A 968 -28.04 -63.12 -51.94
CA PRO A 968 -27.91 -62.59 -50.58
C PRO A 968 -28.23 -61.10 -50.46
N LEU A 969 -28.09 -60.32 -51.55
CA LEU A 969 -28.49 -58.91 -51.58
C LEU A 969 -30.01 -58.70 -51.76
N GLY A 970 -30.79 -59.78 -51.86
CA GLY A 970 -32.25 -59.73 -51.90
C GLY A 970 -32.90 -59.78 -50.52
N SER A 971 -34.23 -59.72 -50.49
CA SER A 971 -35.05 -59.77 -49.27
C SER A 971 -35.13 -61.15 -48.60
N GLY A 972 -34.18 -62.06 -48.85
CA GLY A 972 -34.26 -63.45 -48.39
C GLY A 972 -35.42 -64.27 -48.99
N TRP A 973 -35.69 -65.42 -48.37
CA TRP A 973 -36.83 -66.30 -48.66
C TRP A 973 -37.90 -66.22 -47.57
N ASP A 974 -39.14 -65.97 -48.00
CA ASP A 974 -40.38 -65.83 -47.24
C ASP A 974 -41.03 -67.15 -46.80
N GLY A 975 -40.39 -68.29 -47.09
CA GLY A 975 -41.01 -69.60 -46.84
C GLY A 975 -42.20 -69.89 -47.75
N THR A 976 -42.28 -69.30 -48.94
CA THR A 976 -43.27 -69.64 -49.97
C THR A 976 -42.66 -70.35 -51.18
N TYR A 977 -43.45 -71.21 -51.82
CA TYR A 977 -43.17 -71.85 -53.10
C TYR A 977 -44.37 -71.64 -54.02
N ASN A 978 -44.14 -71.07 -55.20
CA ASN A 978 -45.20 -70.66 -56.14
C ASN A 978 -46.32 -69.81 -55.48
N GLY A 979 -45.95 -68.95 -54.52
CA GLY A 979 -46.90 -68.09 -53.78
C GLY A 979 -47.74 -68.81 -52.72
N GLN A 980 -47.42 -70.07 -52.38
CA GLN A 980 -48.07 -70.81 -51.29
C GLN A 980 -47.07 -71.09 -50.16
N PRO A 981 -47.45 -70.96 -48.87
CA PRO A 981 -46.58 -71.29 -47.74
C PRO A 981 -46.17 -72.78 -47.75
N VAL A 982 -44.89 -73.08 -47.57
CA VAL A 982 -44.42 -74.47 -47.38
C VAL A 982 -44.39 -74.86 -45.90
N PHE A 983 -44.55 -76.16 -45.59
CA PHE A 983 -44.74 -76.67 -44.22
C PHE A 983 -43.61 -76.30 -43.24
N SER A 984 -43.93 -76.18 -41.94
CA SER A 984 -42.92 -76.11 -40.88
C SER A 984 -42.09 -77.41 -40.88
N SER A 985 -40.81 -77.30 -41.21
CA SER A 985 -39.90 -78.42 -41.52
C SER A 985 -38.45 -77.89 -41.55
N ASP A 986 -37.47 -78.78 -41.48
CA ASP A 986 -36.14 -78.48 -41.97
C ASP A 986 -36.13 -78.37 -43.51
N TYR A 987 -35.31 -77.44 -44.00
CA TYR A 987 -35.02 -77.18 -45.41
C TYR A 987 -33.52 -77.14 -45.62
N TRP A 988 -33.05 -77.67 -46.75
CA TRP A 988 -31.63 -77.72 -47.08
C TRP A 988 -31.28 -76.53 -47.97
N PHE A 989 -30.03 -76.07 -47.89
CA PHE A 989 -29.51 -75.08 -48.82
C PHE A 989 -28.14 -75.47 -49.37
N MET A 990 -27.83 -74.88 -50.52
CA MET A 990 -26.48 -74.81 -51.08
C MET A 990 -26.19 -73.34 -51.40
N ILE A 991 -25.03 -72.85 -51.00
CA ILE A 991 -24.52 -71.55 -51.45
C ILE A 991 -23.21 -71.74 -52.20
N ASN A 992 -23.10 -71.10 -53.37
CA ASN A 992 -21.83 -70.86 -54.05
C ASN A 992 -21.41 -69.42 -53.75
N TYR A 993 -20.20 -69.22 -53.24
CA TYR A 993 -19.69 -67.93 -52.76
C TYR A 993 -18.17 -67.85 -52.92
N PRO A 994 -17.58 -66.65 -53.09
CA PRO A 994 -16.14 -66.46 -52.96
C PRO A 994 -15.76 -66.30 -51.47
N GLU A 995 -14.69 -66.96 -51.05
CA GLU A 995 -14.02 -66.68 -49.78
C GLU A 995 -12.54 -66.41 -50.07
N ASN A 996 -12.03 -65.24 -49.68
CA ASN A 996 -10.68 -64.76 -50.02
C ASN A 996 -10.34 -64.91 -51.53
N GLY A 997 -11.32 -64.59 -52.40
CA GLY A 997 -11.22 -64.71 -53.85
C GLY A 997 -11.33 -66.13 -54.42
N THR A 998 -11.40 -67.16 -53.57
CA THR A 998 -11.53 -68.57 -53.98
C THR A 998 -13.00 -69.00 -53.99
N PRO A 999 -13.55 -69.51 -55.11
CA PRO A 999 -14.92 -70.04 -55.12
C PRO A 999 -15.04 -71.29 -54.23
N LYS A 1000 -15.89 -71.20 -53.20
CA LYS A 1000 -16.31 -72.32 -52.34
C LYS A 1000 -17.80 -72.62 -52.54
N THR A 1001 -18.18 -73.86 -52.20
CA THR A 1001 -19.58 -74.29 -52.10
C THR A 1001 -19.82 -74.82 -50.69
N PHE A 1002 -20.87 -74.34 -50.01
CA PHE A 1002 -21.29 -74.83 -48.70
C PHE A 1002 -22.72 -75.39 -48.77
N GLN A 1003 -23.01 -76.41 -47.97
CA GLN A 1003 -24.32 -77.05 -47.88
C GLN A 1003 -24.66 -77.35 -46.41
N SER A 1004 -25.86 -76.99 -45.97
CA SER A 1004 -26.40 -77.30 -44.64
C SER A 1004 -27.94 -77.24 -44.66
N HIS A 1005 -28.58 -77.19 -43.49
CA HIS A 1005 -30.02 -77.04 -43.32
C HIS A 1005 -30.39 -75.98 -42.28
N PHE A 1006 -31.64 -75.53 -42.34
CA PHE A 1006 -32.27 -74.60 -41.40
C PHE A 1006 -33.74 -74.96 -41.21
N SER A 1007 -34.33 -74.64 -40.06
CA SER A 1007 -35.73 -74.94 -39.78
C SER A 1007 -36.66 -73.76 -40.14
N LEU A 1008 -37.69 -74.02 -40.94
CA LEU A 1008 -38.83 -73.11 -41.06
C LEU A 1008 -39.80 -73.39 -39.91
N LYS A 1009 -40.13 -72.37 -39.11
CA LYS A 1009 -41.08 -72.47 -38.00
C LYS A 1009 -42.30 -71.58 -38.27
N ARG A 1010 -43.49 -72.10 -37.98
CA ARG A 1010 -44.80 -71.42 -37.88
C ARG A 1010 -45.65 -72.20 -36.90
#